data_AF-A0A0F9IEW1-F1
#
_entry.id   AF-A0A0F9IEW1-F1
#
_cell.length_a   1.000
_cell.length_b   1.000
_cell.length_c   1.000
_cell.angle_alpha   90.00
_cell.angle_beta   90.00
_cell.angle_gamma   90.00
#
_symmetry.space_group_name_H-M   'P 1'
#
loop_
_entity.id
_entity.type
_entity.pdbx_description
1 polymer ?
#
loop_
_entity_poly.entity_id
_entity_poly.type
_entity_poly.pdbx_seq_one_letter_code
_entity_poly.pdbx_strand_id
1 'polypeptide(L)'
;MKISQLNSGHFYGFDLLNEANLLNGEEAYEGHALKSYIEHYLVHLNSPEAKMMFGNKVAKLLMNDERYHSVVRELPPGAPKWAIAAKRKRELVYFKPDTELDDSMQHLSHYVSALEHDSNSNNNDVKAFANREIAGFPKAENLQLLVKKSQDYFKRGTKKVERSEEGMKMIHDSGDGFRWFLLQTPEAYKREGKALQNCIGSYYTRDSSREQGYELIILRKANNESIVAARIKNKAHEITEMKGKNNKPPIEKYMLRVIDFINKMKLKLSSTAESDFRRAGYFWIDKKMYTRSEAIKAFIKKDVLAKFPDGNSLIRVKTESGSDLVKELFRDLYPELQLGHGKTPEIYELRNSDDVPLISGAVEKKKLEKLQRHTALRESLIESVIKGRSAREFVGELIRRKIITAVNDKMARDLFWNERIKINHETGSFDPVKPEKDITSDKKHVTWEKHTDDDQVKMVKQSLQASGGYSGSFSGDEDKWTPMGIHRVYITKEKMIDNDHDDYERHAKHFVMALTKDNLLVPVEVNLAMDRTSTTDVGTGVGGADNQIRRAKLINSVVALANIEKAKLIKTFKYNSGIIRDGKEYKVFEPKVEKLSGKPPAIKINLSHIPLGDRFAAINRIVTGGKIRSREAGDHVDRIHDHDTEVQLKLDYALADQKYIRGQSVWHEVTQEDSDNWGGKDVDDLYKKVFIGTPDAIYLVTVTYGTNKKHEVFMLADGSTVVEVDGTTERHDLQSWGDHEIVANQLNAFADANNLDYHKNALGDKEELRISGGRIATGSMIQKQQLESLKKKGMIGKEGTDEVPFKDGTNLTRMSQEEQAEWVRRGLDVRSLPGEGWKVVDRNGNHLGIIVVANHTINTLYGPDFDWDSESGSMVPGTELLDMTNKQSITADLLNYALGGKNAFGWKVKGSQQFMIQPKSDHHDILKKAAKGGSVKENSHFHKVDDLGLIHSEDSERGQTNKTISLTQAGEAALKKLNKGTKINALTIGRGTKGFKAGWIKPTVEKTSKKKVAKKKAKKKAKKKVTRRR
;
A
#
# COMPACT_ATOMS: atom_id res chain seq x y z
N MET A 1 21.10 41.57 10.92
CA MET A 1 21.58 40.76 12.06
C MET A 1 22.19 39.49 11.48
N LYS A 2 23.46 39.21 11.76
CA LYS A 2 24.20 38.03 11.28
C LYS A 2 23.82 36.81 12.13
N ILE A 3 23.42 35.72 11.48
CA ILE A 3 23.79 34.35 11.90
C ILE A 3 24.14 33.62 10.61
N SER A 4 25.43 33.40 10.43
CA SER A 4 26.03 32.63 9.34
C SER A 4 26.85 31.52 9.97
N GLN A 5 26.74 30.31 9.39
CA GLN A 5 27.51 29.06 9.61
C GLN A 5 26.87 28.01 10.55
N LEU A 6 26.21 27.00 9.95
CA LEU A 6 26.70 25.60 9.89
C LEU A 6 25.66 24.65 9.24
N ASN A 7 26.00 24.13 8.05
CA ASN A 7 25.58 22.83 7.49
C ASN A 7 26.40 21.71 8.20
N SER A 8 26.10 20.41 8.17
CA SER A 8 25.46 19.55 7.15
C SER A 8 24.88 18.26 7.79
N GLY A 9 23.87 17.66 7.14
CA GLY A 9 23.35 16.30 7.44
C GLY A 9 21.85 16.13 7.14
N HIS A 10 21.52 15.44 6.04
CA HIS A 10 20.23 15.52 5.32
C HIS A 10 19.04 14.80 5.94
N PHE A 11 17.87 15.46 5.98
CA PHE A 11 16.52 14.87 5.96
C PHE A 11 15.52 15.86 5.33
N TYR A 12 15.00 15.54 4.14
CA TYR A 12 14.01 16.35 3.43
C TYR A 12 12.65 16.28 4.15
N GLY A 13 12.27 17.40 4.79
CA GLY A 13 11.04 17.56 5.57
C GLY A 13 11.11 18.71 6.59
N PHE A 14 12.32 19.12 6.99
CA PHE A 14 12.52 20.07 8.10
C PHE A 14 12.30 21.56 7.79
N ASP A 15 12.58 22.01 6.56
CA ASP A 15 12.67 23.45 6.30
C ASP A 15 11.33 24.17 6.18
N LEU A 16 10.22 23.44 6.00
CA LEU A 16 8.87 24.03 6.07
C LEU A 16 8.36 24.19 7.51
N LEU A 17 8.99 23.53 8.49
CA LEU A 17 8.61 23.61 9.91
C LEU A 17 9.39 24.68 10.70
N ASN A 18 10.52 25.18 10.19
CA ASN A 18 11.42 26.04 10.96
C ASN A 18 10.98 27.52 11.13
N GLU A 19 10.07 28.04 10.30
CA GLU A 19 9.61 29.44 10.43
C GLU A 19 8.07 29.62 10.52
N ALA A 20 7.28 28.55 10.33
CA ALA A 20 5.81 28.65 10.24
C ALA A 20 5.01 27.92 11.35
N ASN A 21 5.58 26.94 12.08
CA ASN A 21 4.75 25.87 12.67
C ASN A 21 4.45 25.90 14.18
N LEU A 22 4.41 27.09 14.81
CA LEU A 22 3.81 27.25 16.15
C LEU A 22 3.07 28.58 16.25
N LEU A 23 2.16 28.86 15.32
CA LEU A 23 1.20 29.95 15.56
C LEU A 23 0.31 29.52 16.74
N ASN A 24 0.47 30.25 17.85
CA ASN A 24 -0.38 30.22 19.04
C ASN A 24 -1.86 30.30 18.62
N GLY A 25 -2.52 29.14 18.51
CA GLY A 25 -3.97 29.08 18.53
C GLY A 25 -4.43 29.41 19.95
N GLU A 26 -5.30 30.40 20.11
CA GLU A 26 -5.75 30.97 21.38
C GLU A 26 -6.57 30.02 22.30
N GLU A 27 -6.47 28.69 22.18
CA GLU A 27 -7.20 27.75 23.05
C GLU A 27 -6.27 26.70 23.68
N ALA A 28 -5.52 27.21 24.67
CA ALA A 28 -5.04 26.64 25.93
C ALA A 28 -4.93 25.11 26.10
N TYR A 29 -3.69 24.62 25.98
CA TYR A 29 -2.93 24.23 27.18
C TYR A 29 -1.76 25.22 27.29
N GLU A 30 -1.89 26.21 28.18
CA GLU A 30 -0.84 27.18 28.59
C GLU A 30 0.01 27.90 27.50
N GLY A 31 -0.40 27.96 26.23
CA GLY A 31 0.18 28.87 25.22
C GLY A 31 1.66 28.64 24.88
N HIS A 32 2.14 27.40 24.96
CA HIS A 32 3.56 27.10 24.77
C HIS A 32 3.89 26.62 23.33
N ALA A 33 4.83 27.33 22.70
CA ALA A 33 5.58 26.86 21.54
C ALA A 33 6.25 25.49 21.86
N LEU A 34 6.42 24.58 20.88
CA LEU A 34 7.19 23.32 21.01
C LEU A 34 8.51 23.53 21.79
N LYS A 35 9.18 24.66 21.55
CA LYS A 35 10.39 25.04 22.28
C LYS A 35 10.14 25.14 23.79
N SER A 36 9.14 25.90 24.22
CA SER A 36 8.78 26.04 25.64
C SER A 36 8.29 24.72 26.24
N TYR A 37 7.56 23.92 25.45
CA TYR A 37 7.17 22.57 25.85
C TYR A 37 8.39 21.67 26.11
N ILE A 38 9.41 21.72 25.27
CA ILE A 38 10.65 20.97 25.48
C ILE A 38 11.46 21.54 26.65
N GLU A 39 11.55 22.87 26.79
CA GLU A 39 12.24 23.54 27.90
C GLU A 39 11.71 23.09 29.27
N HIS A 40 10.41 22.81 29.37
CA HIS A 40 9.80 22.22 30.57
C HIS A 40 10.50 20.93 31.01
N TYR A 41 10.90 20.06 30.08
CA TYR A 41 11.56 18.79 30.37
C TYR A 41 13.08 18.89 30.49
N LEU A 42 13.70 19.96 29.96
CA LEU A 42 15.15 20.19 30.07
C LEU A 42 15.61 20.48 31.50
N VAL A 43 14.71 20.92 32.38
CA VAL A 43 15.02 21.20 33.79
C VAL A 43 15.46 19.95 34.56
N HIS A 44 15.15 18.75 34.04
CA HIS A 44 15.48 17.46 34.65
C HIS A 44 16.88 16.94 34.29
N LEU A 45 17.58 17.63 33.38
CA LEU A 45 18.90 17.24 32.89
C LEU A 45 19.98 18.09 33.57
N ASN A 46 21.09 17.46 33.95
CA ASN A 46 22.10 18.12 34.77
C ASN A 46 23.18 18.80 33.93
N SER A 47 23.64 18.17 32.84
CA SER A 47 24.68 18.76 31.98
C SER A 47 24.10 19.62 30.84
N PRO A 48 24.80 20.70 30.45
CA PRO A 48 24.51 21.43 29.22
C PRO A 48 24.48 20.54 27.98
N GLU A 49 25.37 19.54 27.91
CA GLU A 49 25.48 18.59 26.80
C GLU A 49 24.21 17.74 26.66
N ALA A 50 23.70 17.20 27.76
CA ALA A 50 22.44 16.45 27.76
C ALA A 50 21.25 17.32 27.41
N LYS A 51 21.18 18.56 27.93
CA LYS A 51 20.12 19.51 27.57
C LYS A 51 20.10 19.79 26.07
N MET A 52 21.26 20.07 25.50
CA MET A 52 21.39 20.33 24.06
C MET A 52 21.04 19.10 23.23
N MET A 53 21.56 17.92 23.60
CA MET A 53 21.31 16.65 22.92
C MET A 53 19.82 16.28 22.94
N PHE A 54 19.19 16.32 24.12
CA PHE A 54 17.77 16.03 24.30
C PHE A 54 16.92 17.04 23.55
N GLY A 55 17.14 18.34 23.79
CA GLY A 55 16.34 19.40 23.20
C GLY A 55 16.35 19.37 21.68
N ASN A 56 17.54 19.30 21.08
CA ASN A 56 17.68 19.26 19.62
C ASN A 56 17.06 18.00 19.02
N LYS A 57 17.32 16.83 19.63
CA LYS A 57 16.84 15.57 19.07
C LYS A 57 15.33 15.45 19.18
N VAL A 58 14.76 15.76 20.34
CA VAL A 58 13.33 15.59 20.58
C VAL A 58 12.51 16.64 19.82
N ALA A 59 13.00 17.88 19.70
CA ALA A 59 12.40 18.88 18.81
C ALA A 59 12.32 18.34 17.37
N LYS A 60 13.44 17.82 16.87
CA LYS A 60 13.52 17.21 15.53
C LYS A 60 12.47 16.11 15.35
N LEU A 61 12.37 15.19 16.31
CA LEU A 61 11.43 14.07 16.22
C LEU A 61 9.95 14.51 16.30
N LEU A 62 9.61 15.46 17.18
CA LEU A 62 8.24 15.94 17.33
C LEU A 62 7.77 16.74 16.11
N MET A 63 8.65 17.55 15.52
CA MET A 63 8.35 18.27 14.27
C MET A 63 8.03 17.34 13.09
N ASN A 64 8.50 16.08 13.13
CA ASN A 64 8.24 15.08 12.10
C ASN A 64 7.09 14.13 12.44
N ASP A 65 6.50 14.24 13.63
CA ASP A 65 5.46 13.32 14.08
C ASP A 65 4.07 13.95 13.93
N GLU A 66 3.44 13.69 12.78
CA GLU A 66 2.14 14.26 12.42
C GLU A 66 1.02 13.96 13.42
N ARG A 67 1.18 12.94 14.28
CA ARG A 67 0.20 12.58 15.32
C ARG A 67 -0.01 13.71 16.32
N TYR A 68 1.01 14.54 16.54
CA TYR A 68 0.97 15.67 17.47
C TYR A 68 0.77 17.00 16.74
N HIS A 69 0.31 16.96 15.50
CA HIS A 69 0.00 18.14 14.71
C HIS A 69 -1.50 18.23 14.43
N SER A 70 -2.03 19.45 14.48
CA SER A 70 -3.41 19.73 14.13
C SER A 70 -3.47 20.83 13.07
N VAL A 71 -4.34 20.66 12.08
CA VAL A 71 -4.49 21.63 10.98
C VAL A 71 -5.13 22.92 11.50
N VAL A 72 -4.53 24.07 11.16
CA VAL A 72 -5.07 25.39 11.49
C VAL A 72 -6.31 25.67 10.64
N ARG A 73 -7.50 25.64 11.26
CA ARG A 73 -8.79 25.86 10.58
C ARG A 73 -9.14 27.33 10.41
N GLU A 74 -8.70 28.19 11.32
CA GLU A 74 -9.00 29.62 11.32
C GLU A 74 -7.72 30.42 11.51
N LEU A 75 -7.62 31.56 10.82
CA LEU A 75 -6.47 32.46 10.94
C LEU A 75 -6.96 33.77 11.55
N PRO A 76 -6.17 34.41 12.43
CA PRO A 76 -6.53 35.69 13.00
C PRO A 76 -6.67 36.77 11.91
N PRO A 77 -7.54 37.78 12.11
CA PRO A 77 -7.62 38.93 11.22
C PRO A 77 -6.24 39.59 11.07
N GLY A 78 -5.79 39.80 9.82
CA GLY A 78 -4.47 40.37 9.55
C GLY A 78 -3.32 39.36 9.52
N ALA A 79 -3.60 38.05 9.53
CA ALA A 79 -2.57 37.02 9.32
C ALA A 79 -1.71 37.31 8.07
N PRO A 80 -0.38 37.10 8.13
CA PRO A 80 0.51 37.43 7.03
C PRO A 80 0.16 36.60 5.78
N LYS A 81 0.42 37.16 4.60
CA LYS A 81 0.04 36.55 3.31
C LYS A 81 0.55 35.12 3.14
N TRP A 82 1.71 34.79 3.70
CA TRP A 82 2.27 33.44 3.66
C TRP A 82 1.43 32.44 4.46
N ALA A 83 0.90 32.82 5.63
CA ALA A 83 0.07 31.94 6.46
C ALA A 83 -1.29 31.70 5.79
N ILE A 84 -1.86 32.73 5.16
CA ILE A 84 -3.07 32.61 4.32
C ILE A 84 -2.82 31.64 3.16
N ALA A 85 -1.66 31.72 2.51
CA ALA A 85 -1.28 30.81 1.43
C ALA A 85 -1.08 29.37 1.91
N ALA A 86 -0.38 29.16 3.03
CA ALA A 86 -0.16 27.85 3.65
C ALA A 86 -1.48 27.21 4.10
N LYS A 87 -2.38 27.97 4.73
CA LYS A 87 -3.73 27.52 5.10
C LYS A 87 -4.53 27.05 3.89
N ARG A 88 -4.52 27.80 2.78
CA ARG A 88 -5.22 27.42 1.53
C ARG A 88 -4.75 26.08 0.98
N LYS A 89 -3.48 25.73 1.20
CA LYS A 89 -2.89 24.45 0.80
C LYS A 89 -3.01 23.36 1.87
N ARG A 90 -3.60 23.66 3.03
CA ARG A 90 -3.63 22.78 4.23
C ARG A 90 -2.24 22.42 4.75
N GLU A 91 -1.24 23.25 4.49
CA GLU A 91 0.16 23.08 4.92
C GLU A 91 0.44 23.71 6.30
N LEU A 92 -0.53 24.47 6.85
CA LEU A 92 -0.39 25.15 8.13
C LEU A 92 -0.92 24.27 9.27
N VAL A 93 -0.01 23.84 10.15
CA VAL A 93 -0.30 23.00 11.31
C VAL A 93 0.22 23.65 12.60
N TYR A 94 -0.33 23.24 13.73
CA TYR A 94 0.18 23.60 15.06
C TYR A 94 0.44 22.34 15.88
N PHE A 95 1.42 22.42 16.78
CA PHE A 95 1.73 21.37 17.74
C PHE A 95 0.63 21.27 18.80
N LYS A 96 0.07 20.08 18.96
CA LYS A 96 -0.96 19.73 19.93
C LYS A 96 -0.49 18.50 20.71
N PRO A 97 0.21 18.70 21.84
CA PRO A 97 0.60 17.59 22.68
C PRO A 97 -0.64 16.91 23.28
N ASP A 98 -0.49 15.65 23.66
CA ASP A 98 -1.48 14.90 24.43
C ASP A 98 -0.83 14.32 25.69
N THR A 99 -1.64 13.73 26.56
CA THR A 99 -1.18 13.16 27.83
C THR A 99 -0.22 11.98 27.64
N GLU A 100 -0.29 11.26 26.52
CA GLU A 100 0.63 10.15 26.24
C GLU A 100 2.01 10.68 25.87
N LEU A 101 2.05 11.79 25.13
CA LEU A 101 3.29 12.47 24.82
C LEU A 101 3.93 13.04 26.09
N ASP A 102 3.17 13.65 26.99
CA ASP A 102 3.70 14.16 28.26
C ASP A 102 4.37 13.05 29.09
N ASP A 103 3.69 11.91 29.23
CA ASP A 103 4.22 10.70 29.90
C ASP A 103 5.52 10.23 29.22
N SER A 104 5.56 10.26 27.88
CA SER A 104 6.73 9.86 27.09
C SER A 104 7.90 10.83 27.25
N MET A 105 7.66 12.13 27.18
CA MET A 105 8.65 13.20 27.30
C MET A 105 9.30 13.20 28.67
N GLN A 106 8.47 13.08 29.71
CA GLN A 106 8.96 12.93 31.08
C GLN A 106 9.85 11.69 31.20
N HIS A 107 9.40 10.54 30.70
CA HIS A 107 10.17 9.30 30.77
C HIS A 107 11.51 9.37 30.01
N LEU A 108 11.53 10.01 28.84
CA LEU A 108 12.75 10.24 28.07
C LEU A 108 13.73 11.16 28.78
N SER A 109 13.25 12.25 29.41
CA SER A 109 14.11 13.15 30.18
C SER A 109 14.77 12.41 31.36
N HIS A 110 14.00 11.55 32.05
CA HIS A 110 14.52 10.73 33.14
C HIS A 110 15.51 9.67 32.66
N TYR A 111 15.30 9.11 31.47
CA TYR A 111 16.22 8.17 30.85
C TYR A 111 17.57 8.83 30.53
N VAL A 112 17.58 10.01 29.93
CA VAL A 112 18.83 10.74 29.66
C VAL A 112 19.53 11.12 30.96
N SER A 113 18.80 11.61 31.97
CA SER A 113 19.36 11.91 33.30
C SER A 113 19.99 10.67 33.95
N ALA A 114 19.33 9.50 33.84
CA ALA A 114 19.87 8.24 34.35
C ALA A 114 21.15 7.80 33.61
N LEU A 115 21.18 7.97 32.28
CA LEU A 115 22.37 7.71 31.47
C LEU A 115 23.55 8.61 31.86
N GLU A 116 23.31 9.89 32.14
CA GLU A 116 24.35 10.83 32.62
C GLU A 116 24.92 10.41 33.98
N HIS A 117 24.06 9.87 34.86
CA HIS A 117 24.52 9.36 36.14
C HIS A 117 25.37 8.10 35.96
N ASP A 118 24.88 7.15 35.16
CA ASP A 118 25.53 5.86 34.94
C ASP A 118 26.81 5.95 34.10
N SER A 119 26.94 6.96 33.23
CA SER A 119 28.20 7.23 32.50
C SER A 119 29.35 7.63 33.43
N ASN A 120 29.04 8.06 34.65
CA ASN A 120 29.99 8.37 35.70
C ASN A 120 30.12 7.23 36.75
N SER A 121 29.51 6.08 36.51
CA SER A 121 29.58 4.93 37.41
C SER A 121 31.00 4.35 37.52
N ASN A 122 31.37 3.90 38.71
CA ASN A 122 32.60 3.14 38.95
C ASN A 122 32.53 1.71 38.37
N ASN A 123 31.35 1.23 37.96
CA ASN A 123 31.18 -0.05 37.30
C ASN A 123 31.39 0.11 35.78
N ASN A 124 32.46 -0.48 35.25
CA ASN A 124 32.85 -0.36 33.84
C ASN A 124 31.75 -0.82 32.86
N ASP A 125 30.98 -1.86 33.18
CA ASP A 125 29.93 -2.37 32.30
C ASP A 125 28.75 -1.40 32.22
N VAL A 126 28.34 -0.86 33.37
CA VAL A 126 27.26 0.15 33.47
C VAL A 126 27.67 1.41 32.72
N LYS A 127 28.90 1.88 32.95
CA LYS A 127 29.47 3.05 32.28
C LYS A 127 29.57 2.87 30.77
N ALA A 128 30.12 1.75 30.31
CA ALA A 128 30.25 1.45 28.88
C ALA A 128 28.89 1.35 28.18
N PHE A 129 27.89 0.76 28.85
CA PHE A 129 26.53 0.70 28.33
C PHE A 129 25.88 2.09 28.26
N ALA A 130 25.95 2.88 29.34
CA ALA A 130 25.40 4.22 29.38
C ALA A 130 26.01 5.13 28.30
N ASN A 131 27.33 5.10 28.13
CA ASN A 131 28.03 5.85 27.08
C ASN A 131 27.58 5.45 25.67
N ARG A 132 27.32 4.15 25.44
CA ARG A 132 26.81 3.65 24.15
C ARG A 132 25.40 4.16 23.87
N GLU A 133 24.53 4.14 24.87
CA GLU A 133 23.16 4.63 24.76
C GLU A 133 23.13 6.15 24.52
N ILE A 134 23.96 6.92 25.25
CA ILE A 134 24.16 8.36 25.02
C ILE A 134 24.60 8.63 23.56
N ALA A 135 25.60 7.89 23.07
CA ALA A 135 26.05 8.03 21.68
C ALA A 135 24.99 7.60 20.64
N GLY A 136 24.07 6.71 21.03
CA GLY A 136 22.96 6.24 20.20
C GLY A 136 21.71 7.11 20.25
N PHE A 137 21.56 7.98 21.24
CA PHE A 137 20.37 8.84 21.42
C PHE A 137 20.16 9.81 20.24
N PRO A 138 21.18 10.54 19.75
CA PRO A 138 21.05 11.40 18.57
C PRO A 138 20.65 10.65 17.29
N LYS A 139 20.91 9.33 17.22
CA LYS A 139 20.69 8.48 16.04
C LYS A 139 19.28 7.89 15.95
N ALA A 140 18.41 8.09 16.93
CA ALA A 140 17.07 7.50 16.89
C ALA A 140 16.19 8.09 15.76
N GLU A 141 15.52 7.26 14.97
CA GLU A 141 14.77 7.72 13.78
C GLU A 141 13.40 8.31 14.11
N ASN A 142 12.76 7.86 15.20
CA ASN A 142 11.44 8.30 15.64
C ASN A 142 11.34 8.30 17.18
N LEU A 143 10.30 8.93 17.72
CA LEU A 143 10.09 9.08 19.16
C LEU A 143 9.81 7.74 19.85
N GLN A 144 9.06 6.84 19.19
CA GLN A 144 8.70 5.52 19.72
C GLN A 144 9.94 4.66 19.97
N LEU A 145 10.96 4.76 19.10
CA LEU A 145 12.23 4.08 19.30
C LEU A 145 12.97 4.59 20.54
N LEU A 146 12.96 5.91 20.79
CA LEU A 146 13.53 6.46 22.03
C LEU A 146 12.76 5.97 23.25
N VAL A 147 11.42 5.98 23.20
CA VAL A 147 10.58 5.48 24.30
C VAL A 147 10.80 3.98 24.54
N LYS A 148 11.00 3.20 23.49
CA LYS A 148 11.34 1.78 23.62
C LYS A 148 12.73 1.60 24.23
N LYS A 149 13.73 2.37 23.79
CA LYS A 149 15.09 2.31 24.35
C LYS A 149 15.12 2.70 25.82
N SER A 150 14.38 3.74 26.21
CA SER A 150 14.27 4.13 27.62
C SER A 150 13.63 3.02 28.45
N GLN A 151 12.54 2.42 27.97
CA GLN A 151 11.91 1.28 28.65
C GLN A 151 12.87 0.09 28.77
N ASP A 152 13.59 -0.26 27.70
CA ASP A 152 14.53 -1.38 27.70
C ASP A 152 15.73 -1.13 28.61
N TYR A 153 16.20 0.12 28.69
CA TYR A 153 17.21 0.55 29.66
C TYR A 153 16.74 0.28 31.09
N PHE A 154 15.54 0.75 31.46
CA PHE A 154 14.99 0.51 32.80
C PHE A 154 14.68 -0.98 33.08
N LYS A 155 14.37 -1.78 32.05
CA LYS A 155 14.16 -3.24 32.20
C LYS A 155 15.44 -3.99 32.57
N ARG A 156 16.60 -3.60 32.01
CA ARG A 156 17.89 -4.31 32.16
C ARG A 156 18.33 -4.45 33.62
N GLY A 157 17.94 -3.53 34.49
CA GLY A 157 18.29 -3.56 35.92
C GLY A 157 17.65 -4.69 36.75
N THR A 158 16.63 -5.40 36.24
CA THR A 158 15.73 -6.20 37.11
C THR A 158 16.17 -7.60 37.52
N LYS A 159 16.97 -8.30 36.73
CA LYS A 159 17.18 -9.75 36.96
C LYS A 159 18.05 -10.08 38.18
N LYS A 160 18.72 -9.09 38.79
CA LYS A 160 19.62 -9.28 39.94
C LYS A 160 19.50 -8.18 41.00
N VAL A 161 18.34 -7.54 41.13
CA VAL A 161 18.15 -6.53 42.19
C VAL A 161 18.12 -7.24 43.54
N GLU A 162 18.99 -6.80 44.44
CA GLU A 162 19.01 -7.26 45.83
C GLU A 162 17.65 -7.01 46.49
N ARG A 163 17.14 -7.99 47.25
CA ARG A 163 15.82 -7.90 47.90
C ARG A 163 15.92 -7.47 49.37
N SER A 164 16.98 -6.75 49.71
CA SER A 164 17.22 -6.21 51.05
C SER A 164 16.13 -5.21 51.44
N GLU A 165 15.80 -5.18 52.73
CA GLU A 165 14.92 -4.17 53.34
C GLU A 165 15.70 -2.96 53.85
N GLU A 166 17.04 -2.99 53.77
CA GLU A 166 17.93 -1.94 54.28
C GLU A 166 17.61 -0.57 53.68
N GLY A 167 17.54 0.44 54.55
CA GLY A 167 17.26 1.82 54.15
C GLY A 167 15.78 2.11 53.86
N MET A 168 14.86 1.23 54.29
CA MET A 168 13.42 1.41 54.21
C MET A 168 12.74 1.15 55.55
N LYS A 169 11.56 1.72 55.77
CA LYS A 169 10.74 1.54 56.98
C LYS A 169 9.39 0.93 56.62
N MET A 170 9.03 -0.22 57.18
CA MET A 170 7.68 -0.76 57.01
C MET A 170 6.64 0.18 57.63
N ILE A 171 5.58 0.48 56.87
CA ILE A 171 4.49 1.41 57.29
C ILE A 171 3.12 0.75 57.37
N HIS A 172 2.90 -0.36 56.66
CA HIS A 172 1.64 -1.11 56.69
C HIS A 172 1.86 -2.57 56.26
N ASP A 173 1.18 -3.49 56.91
CA ASP A 173 1.12 -4.91 56.52
C ASP A 173 -0.30 -5.22 56.03
N SER A 174 -0.41 -5.58 54.74
CA SER A 174 -1.68 -5.88 54.09
C SER A 174 -2.05 -7.37 54.15
N GLY A 175 -1.30 -8.18 54.89
CA GLY A 175 -1.48 -9.63 55.00
C GLY A 175 -0.92 -10.42 53.81
N ASP A 176 -0.91 -11.75 53.90
CA ASP A 176 -0.38 -12.68 52.89
C ASP A 176 1.07 -12.39 52.44
N GLY A 177 1.85 -11.79 53.35
CA GLY A 177 3.21 -11.35 53.10
C GLY A 177 3.35 -10.10 52.22
N PHE A 178 2.26 -9.39 51.93
CA PHE A 178 2.30 -8.10 51.23
C PHE A 178 2.50 -6.96 52.22
N ARG A 179 3.60 -6.22 52.07
CA ARG A 179 4.01 -5.17 53.03
C ARG A 179 4.36 -3.87 52.30
N TRP A 180 3.90 -2.75 52.85
CA TRP A 180 4.23 -1.41 52.36
C TRP A 180 5.43 -0.84 53.13
N PHE A 181 6.39 -0.30 52.40
CA PHE A 181 7.61 0.30 52.94
C PHE A 181 7.78 1.73 52.46
N LEU A 182 8.15 2.63 53.37
CA LEU A 182 8.64 3.97 53.08
C LEU A 182 10.13 3.93 52.76
N LEU A 183 10.53 4.55 51.65
CA LEU A 183 11.94 4.65 51.26
C LEU A 183 12.62 5.76 52.07
N GLN A 184 13.73 5.46 52.76
CA GLN A 184 14.39 6.42 53.66
C GLN A 184 15.78 6.88 53.20
N THR A 185 16.46 6.10 52.37
CA THR A 185 17.86 6.32 51.95
C THR A 185 17.99 6.42 50.43
N PRO A 186 18.97 7.17 49.89
CA PRO A 186 19.19 7.24 48.44
C PRO A 186 19.41 5.86 47.79
N GLU A 187 20.07 4.95 48.49
CA GLU A 187 20.36 3.58 48.04
C GLU A 187 19.07 2.77 47.87
N ALA A 188 18.15 2.88 48.83
CA ALA A 188 16.83 2.26 48.73
C ALA A 188 16.07 2.79 47.51
N TYR A 189 16.03 4.10 47.29
CA TYR A 189 15.39 4.68 46.11
C TYR A 189 15.95 4.10 44.80
N LYS A 190 17.28 4.05 44.65
CA LYS A 190 17.95 3.47 43.47
C LYS A 190 17.62 1.99 43.28
N ARG A 191 17.60 1.21 44.37
CA ARG A 191 17.31 -0.23 44.35
C ARG A 191 15.86 -0.50 43.94
N GLU A 192 14.90 0.21 44.54
CA GLU A 192 13.47 -0.01 44.28
C GLU A 192 13.04 0.47 42.90
N GLY A 193 13.59 1.58 42.41
CA GLY A 193 13.33 2.01 41.03
C GLY A 193 13.81 1.02 39.99
N LYS A 194 14.99 0.41 40.22
CA LYS A 194 15.47 -0.71 39.39
C LYS A 194 14.54 -1.93 39.47
N ALA A 195 14.05 -2.29 40.66
CA ALA A 195 13.12 -3.41 40.83
C ALA A 195 11.77 -3.20 40.11
N LEU A 196 11.26 -1.96 40.16
CA LEU A 196 10.00 -1.56 39.54
C LEU A 196 10.12 -1.13 38.08
N GLN A 197 11.34 -1.01 37.54
CA GLN A 197 11.58 -0.54 36.16
C GLN A 197 10.97 0.86 35.94
N ASN A 198 11.12 1.76 36.90
CA ASN A 198 10.56 3.11 36.85
C ASN A 198 11.61 4.16 37.24
N CYS A 199 11.19 5.43 37.34
CA CYS A 199 12.08 6.58 37.53
C CYS A 199 12.45 6.86 39.00
N ILE A 200 12.14 5.94 39.93
CA ILE A 200 12.52 6.10 41.34
C ILE A 200 14.04 5.94 41.47
N GLY A 201 14.69 6.81 42.23
CA GLY A 201 16.14 6.79 42.47
C GLY A 201 17.02 7.31 41.34
N SER A 202 16.50 7.47 40.11
CA SER A 202 17.14 8.27 39.07
C SER A 202 16.62 9.71 39.08
N TYR A 203 15.30 9.90 39.06
CA TYR A 203 14.67 11.22 39.05
C TYR A 203 14.07 11.59 40.40
N TYR A 204 13.19 10.72 40.91
CA TYR A 204 12.68 10.87 42.26
C TYR A 204 13.77 10.38 43.20
N THR A 205 14.70 11.26 43.56
CA THR A 205 15.70 10.98 44.58
C THR A 205 15.09 11.26 45.95
N ARG A 206 15.77 10.82 47.00
CA ARG A 206 15.37 11.11 48.38
C ARG A 206 15.23 12.62 48.59
N ASP A 207 16.22 13.38 48.14
CA ASP A 207 16.31 14.81 48.40
C ASP A 207 15.26 15.57 47.59
N SER A 208 15.13 15.27 46.29
CA SER A 208 14.11 15.92 45.45
C SER A 208 12.68 15.62 45.92
N SER A 209 12.41 14.39 46.34
CA SER A 209 11.10 14.02 46.90
C SER A 209 10.81 14.81 48.17
N ARG A 210 11.79 14.93 49.08
CA ARG A 210 11.64 15.65 50.36
C ARG A 210 11.46 17.16 50.16
N GLU A 211 12.25 17.77 49.29
CA GLU A 211 12.12 19.20 48.96
C GLU A 211 10.73 19.54 48.43
N GLN A 212 10.15 18.65 47.62
CA GLN A 212 8.79 18.79 47.09
C GLN A 212 7.68 18.36 48.07
N GLY A 213 8.04 17.89 49.27
CA GLY A 213 7.09 17.44 50.30
C GLY A 213 6.43 16.09 50.00
N TYR A 214 7.08 15.25 49.18
CA TYR A 214 6.64 13.92 48.83
C TYR A 214 7.37 12.83 49.61
N GLU A 215 6.62 11.77 49.92
CA GLU A 215 7.17 10.48 50.34
C GLU A 215 6.91 9.43 49.26
N LEU A 216 7.91 8.57 49.03
CA LEU A 216 7.78 7.44 48.15
C LEU A 216 7.67 6.16 48.97
N ILE A 217 6.58 5.44 48.73
CA ILE A 217 6.31 4.16 49.37
C ILE A 217 6.22 3.07 48.30
N ILE A 218 6.53 1.84 48.70
CA ILE A 218 6.49 0.68 47.82
C ILE A 218 5.72 -0.47 48.45
N LEU A 219 5.00 -1.23 47.65
CA LEU A 219 4.43 -2.51 48.02
C LEU A 219 5.38 -3.63 47.62
N ARG A 220 5.71 -4.49 48.58
CA ARG A 220 6.49 -5.72 48.36
C ARG A 220 5.64 -6.96 48.62
N LYS A 221 5.99 -8.05 47.94
CA LYS A 221 5.48 -9.41 48.20
C LYS A 221 6.23 -10.08 49.35
N ALA A 222 5.77 -11.29 49.72
CA ALA A 222 6.41 -12.16 50.71
C ALA A 222 7.88 -12.48 50.39
N ASN A 223 8.23 -12.59 49.12
CA ASN A 223 9.59 -12.85 48.67
C ASN A 223 10.45 -11.57 48.52
N ASN A 224 9.99 -10.44 49.10
CA ASN A 224 10.58 -9.10 49.05
C ASN A 224 10.72 -8.48 47.66
N GLU A 225 9.96 -8.96 46.68
CA GLU A 225 9.88 -8.33 45.37
C GLU A 225 8.96 -7.10 45.39
N SER A 226 9.45 -5.95 44.94
CA SER A 226 8.67 -4.72 44.77
C SER A 226 7.77 -4.77 43.54
N ILE A 227 6.52 -4.37 43.72
CA ILE A 227 5.47 -4.54 42.71
C ILE A 227 4.64 -3.29 42.41
N VAL A 228 4.49 -2.39 43.38
CA VAL A 228 3.77 -1.12 43.23
C VAL A 228 4.56 -0.05 43.98
N ALA A 229 4.58 1.19 43.47
CA ALA A 229 5.03 2.37 44.19
C ALA A 229 3.93 3.43 44.21
N ALA A 230 3.89 4.21 45.28
CA ALA A 230 3.02 5.37 45.40
C ALA A 230 3.82 6.60 45.83
N ARG A 231 3.49 7.75 45.26
CA ARG A 231 4.01 9.04 45.69
C ARG A 231 2.94 9.78 46.49
N ILE A 232 3.22 10.03 47.78
CA ILE A 232 2.27 10.61 48.73
C ILE A 232 2.71 12.02 49.10
N LYS A 233 1.79 12.98 49.01
CA LYS A 233 1.97 14.33 49.55
C LYS A 233 1.48 14.34 50.99
N ASN A 234 2.39 14.10 51.94
CA ASN A 234 2.02 13.87 53.35
C ASN A 234 1.17 14.99 53.96
N LYS A 235 1.52 16.26 53.72
CA LYS A 235 0.77 17.41 54.24
C LYS A 235 -0.69 17.43 53.75
N ALA A 236 -0.96 16.91 52.55
CA ALA A 236 -2.30 16.87 51.96
C ALA A 236 -3.04 15.54 52.24
N HIS A 237 -2.36 14.54 52.82
CA HIS A 237 -2.85 13.17 52.93
C HIS A 237 -3.40 12.63 51.60
N GLU A 238 -2.64 12.85 50.52
CA GLU A 238 -3.07 12.59 49.16
C GLU A 238 -2.04 11.76 48.38
N ILE A 239 -2.52 10.76 47.64
CA ILE A 239 -1.74 10.03 46.65
C ILE A 239 -1.73 10.84 45.37
N THR A 240 -0.53 11.23 44.97
CA THR A 240 -0.31 11.96 43.70
C THR A 240 -0.15 11.02 42.52
N GLU A 241 0.50 9.87 42.71
CA GLU A 241 0.71 8.84 41.67
C GLU A 241 0.71 7.45 42.30
N MET A 242 0.23 6.45 41.55
CA MET A 242 0.25 5.04 41.94
C MET A 242 0.59 4.17 40.73
N LYS A 243 1.78 3.58 40.72
CA LYS A 243 2.33 2.89 39.55
C LYS A 243 2.83 1.49 39.90
N GLY A 244 2.56 0.53 39.04
CA GLY A 244 3.19 -0.79 39.02
C GLY A 244 4.53 -0.78 38.27
N LYS A 245 4.93 -1.98 37.81
CA LYS A 245 6.17 -2.14 37.03
C LYS A 245 6.12 -1.43 35.68
N ASN A 246 7.26 -0.92 35.19
CA ASN A 246 7.39 -0.17 33.93
C ASN A 246 6.52 1.09 33.87
N ASN A 247 6.31 1.77 35.01
CA ASN A 247 5.45 2.95 35.11
C ASN A 247 3.99 2.73 34.64
N LYS A 248 3.54 1.47 34.57
CA LYS A 248 2.15 1.11 34.22
C LYS A 248 1.24 1.24 35.45
N PRO A 249 -0.08 1.31 35.27
CA PRO A 249 -1.01 1.15 36.39
C PRO A 249 -0.77 -0.15 37.17
N PRO A 250 -1.11 -0.21 38.47
CA PRO A 250 -1.08 -1.46 39.22
C PRO A 250 -1.98 -2.50 38.55
N ILE A 251 -1.51 -3.73 38.43
CA ILE A 251 -2.31 -4.82 37.87
C ILE A 251 -3.37 -5.28 38.89
N GLU A 252 -4.49 -5.79 38.38
CA GLU A 252 -5.66 -6.26 39.15
C GLU A 252 -5.27 -7.16 40.34
N LYS A 253 -4.30 -8.06 40.16
CA LYS A 253 -3.78 -8.96 41.20
C LYS A 253 -3.40 -8.26 42.51
N TYR A 254 -2.92 -7.01 42.46
CA TYR A 254 -2.43 -6.28 43.63
C TYR A 254 -3.41 -5.23 44.14
N MET A 255 -4.51 -5.01 43.42
CA MET A 255 -5.42 -3.90 43.67
C MET A 255 -6.16 -4.00 44.99
N LEU A 256 -6.49 -5.22 45.44
CA LEU A 256 -7.07 -5.43 46.78
C LEU A 256 -6.16 -4.88 47.90
N ARG A 257 -4.84 -5.06 47.77
CA ARG A 257 -3.86 -4.60 48.77
C ARG A 257 -3.61 -3.08 48.65
N VAL A 258 -3.72 -2.53 47.44
CA VAL A 258 -3.66 -1.08 47.21
C VAL A 258 -4.88 -0.39 47.82
N ILE A 259 -6.08 -0.92 47.60
CA ILE A 259 -7.34 -0.39 48.16
C ILE A 259 -7.33 -0.48 49.68
N ASP A 260 -6.89 -1.60 50.25
CA ASP A 260 -6.73 -1.78 51.70
C ASP A 260 -5.85 -0.67 52.30
N PHE A 261 -4.68 -0.44 51.71
CA PHE A 261 -3.76 0.61 52.15
C PHE A 261 -4.38 2.01 52.07
N ILE A 262 -5.02 2.36 50.96
CA ILE A 262 -5.68 3.67 50.77
C ILE A 262 -6.74 3.91 51.86
N ASN A 263 -7.59 2.90 52.10
CA ASN A 263 -8.67 2.98 53.08
C ASN A 263 -8.12 3.06 54.51
N LYS A 264 -7.12 2.23 54.84
CA LYS A 264 -6.50 2.19 56.17
C LYS A 264 -5.82 3.52 56.51
N MET A 265 -5.12 4.09 55.54
CA MET A 265 -4.40 5.36 55.69
C MET A 265 -5.28 6.59 55.46
N LYS A 266 -6.56 6.40 55.09
CA LYS A 266 -7.54 7.46 54.77
C LYS A 266 -7.01 8.47 53.75
N LEU A 267 -6.32 7.97 52.72
CA LEU A 267 -5.68 8.82 51.70
C LEU A 267 -6.70 9.30 50.66
N LYS A 268 -6.54 10.54 50.23
CA LYS A 268 -7.23 11.10 49.05
C LYS A 268 -6.47 10.72 47.77
N LEU A 269 -7.16 10.82 46.64
CA LEU A 269 -6.55 10.66 45.32
C LEU A 269 -6.52 12.02 44.62
N SER A 270 -5.37 12.38 44.07
CA SER A 270 -5.28 13.45 43.09
C SER A 270 -5.86 13.01 41.74
N SER A 271 -6.08 13.93 40.81
CA SER A 271 -6.53 13.62 39.44
C SER A 271 -5.61 12.64 38.71
N THR A 272 -4.29 12.77 38.90
CA THR A 272 -3.30 11.86 38.29
C THR A 272 -3.42 10.44 38.85
N ALA A 273 -3.56 10.31 40.17
CA ALA A 273 -3.77 9.00 40.79
C ALA A 273 -5.11 8.38 40.37
N GLU A 274 -6.19 9.16 40.28
CA GLU A 274 -7.48 8.68 39.76
C GLU A 274 -7.37 8.17 38.32
N SER A 275 -6.58 8.85 37.48
CA SER A 275 -6.28 8.39 36.11
C SER A 275 -5.53 7.05 36.10
N ASP A 276 -4.55 6.88 36.99
CA ASP A 276 -3.85 5.60 37.15
C ASP A 276 -4.80 4.46 37.55
N PHE A 277 -5.70 4.70 38.51
CA PHE A 277 -6.72 3.72 38.90
C PHE A 277 -7.71 3.43 37.78
N ARG A 278 -8.14 4.47 37.05
CA ARG A 278 -9.03 4.32 35.89
C ARG A 278 -8.42 3.42 34.82
N ARG A 279 -7.15 3.65 34.49
CA ARG A 279 -6.38 2.80 33.56
C ARG A 279 -6.17 1.38 34.10
N ALA A 280 -6.23 1.17 35.41
CA ALA A 280 -6.23 -0.17 36.04
C ALA A 280 -7.63 -0.84 36.06
N GLY A 281 -8.69 -0.17 35.60
CA GLY A 281 -10.07 -0.68 35.62
C GLY A 281 -10.85 -0.39 36.91
N TYR A 282 -10.38 0.57 37.72
CA TYR A 282 -10.99 0.96 38.99
C TYR A 282 -11.43 2.43 38.96
N PHE A 283 -12.57 2.71 39.56
CA PHE A 283 -13.20 4.02 39.53
C PHE A 283 -13.37 4.55 40.95
N TRP A 284 -12.87 5.75 41.19
CA TRP A 284 -13.02 6.43 42.49
C TRP A 284 -14.29 7.27 42.47
N ILE A 285 -15.31 6.83 43.20
CA ILE A 285 -16.65 7.44 43.24
C ILE A 285 -17.02 7.63 44.71
N ASP A 286 -17.45 8.84 45.08
CA ASP A 286 -17.85 9.18 46.46
C ASP A 286 -16.87 8.69 47.54
N LYS A 287 -15.57 8.86 47.27
CA LYS A 287 -14.45 8.44 48.15
C LYS A 287 -14.36 6.93 48.38
N LYS A 288 -14.87 6.13 47.44
CA LYS A 288 -14.77 4.68 47.46
C LYS A 288 -14.30 4.17 46.09
N MET A 289 -13.46 3.14 46.11
CA MET A 289 -13.00 2.47 44.89
C MET A 289 -14.04 1.44 44.47
N TYR A 290 -14.44 1.47 43.21
CA TYR A 290 -15.32 0.50 42.57
C TYR A 290 -14.56 -0.20 41.45
N THR A 291 -14.74 -1.50 41.30
CA THR A 291 -14.41 -2.16 40.03
C THR A 291 -15.30 -1.59 38.93
N ARG A 292 -14.89 -1.73 37.67
CA ARG A 292 -15.71 -1.36 36.50
C ARG A 292 -17.15 -1.87 36.58
N SER A 293 -17.33 -3.16 36.88
CA SER A 293 -18.65 -3.80 36.98
C SER A 293 -19.50 -3.23 38.11
N GLU A 294 -18.90 -2.90 39.24
CA GLU A 294 -19.63 -2.29 40.37
C GLU A 294 -19.99 -0.83 40.10
N ALA A 295 -19.08 -0.07 39.48
CA ALA A 295 -19.34 1.31 39.06
C ALA A 295 -20.54 1.36 38.09
N ILE A 296 -20.57 0.46 37.11
CA ILE A 296 -21.68 0.31 36.17
C ILE A 296 -23.01 0.05 36.90
N LYS A 297 -23.03 -0.89 37.86
CA LYS A 297 -24.23 -1.19 38.65
C LYS A 297 -24.68 -0.02 39.52
N ALA A 298 -23.73 0.77 40.04
CA ALA A 298 -24.03 1.93 40.86
C ALA A 298 -24.68 3.07 40.07
N PHE A 299 -24.26 3.29 38.82
CA PHE A 299 -24.74 4.40 37.98
C PHE A 299 -25.95 4.09 37.08
N ILE A 300 -26.18 2.81 36.77
CA ILE A 300 -27.30 2.40 35.92
C ILE A 300 -28.52 2.07 36.79
N LYS A 301 -29.50 2.98 36.82
CA LYS A 301 -30.83 2.68 37.33
C LYS A 301 -31.65 1.98 36.26
N LYS A 302 -32.37 0.94 36.64
CA LYS A 302 -33.23 0.16 35.75
C LYS A 302 -34.68 0.45 36.06
N ASP A 303 -35.46 0.78 35.04
CA ASP A 303 -36.90 0.96 35.14
C ASP A 303 -37.59 -0.16 34.35
N VAL A 304 -38.22 -1.11 35.05
CA VAL A 304 -38.83 -2.29 34.41
C VAL A 304 -40.16 -1.87 33.78
N LEU A 305 -40.20 -1.85 32.45
CA LEU A 305 -41.39 -1.43 31.69
C LEU A 305 -42.36 -2.59 31.49
N ALA A 306 -41.83 -3.80 31.30
CA ALA A 306 -42.63 -5.00 31.06
C ALA A 306 -41.93 -6.23 31.63
N LYS A 307 -42.71 -7.20 32.12
CA LYS A 307 -42.27 -8.57 32.39
C LYS A 307 -43.01 -9.50 31.44
N PHE A 308 -42.28 -10.45 30.86
CA PHE A 308 -42.81 -11.42 29.92
C PHE A 308 -43.05 -12.76 30.64
N PRO A 309 -43.98 -13.61 30.15
CA PRO A 309 -44.29 -14.90 30.78
C PRO A 309 -43.11 -15.87 30.88
N ASP A 310 -42.11 -15.71 30.03
CA ASP A 310 -40.86 -16.50 30.00
C ASP A 310 -39.81 -16.00 31.02
N GLY A 311 -40.17 -15.02 31.86
CA GLY A 311 -39.28 -14.43 32.86
C GLY A 311 -38.40 -13.30 32.33
N ASN A 312 -38.45 -13.00 31.02
CA ASN A 312 -37.72 -11.87 30.45
C ASN A 312 -38.32 -10.54 30.93
N SER A 313 -37.53 -9.47 30.88
CA SER A 313 -38.00 -8.12 31.20
C SER A 313 -37.53 -7.09 30.18
N LEU A 314 -38.43 -6.20 29.77
CA LEU A 314 -38.09 -5.00 29.02
C LEU A 314 -37.82 -3.88 30.04
N ILE A 315 -36.63 -3.32 30.01
CA ILE A 315 -36.21 -2.25 30.91
C ILE A 315 -35.83 -0.99 30.14
N ARG A 316 -36.02 0.17 30.76
CA ARG A 316 -35.38 1.43 30.36
C ARG A 316 -34.17 1.67 31.26
N VAL A 317 -33.02 1.89 30.64
CA VAL A 317 -31.77 2.22 31.33
C VAL A 317 -31.78 3.73 31.60
N LYS A 318 -31.86 4.10 32.87
CA LYS A 318 -31.75 5.49 33.34
C LYS A 318 -30.34 5.71 33.88
N THR A 319 -29.65 6.70 33.35
CA THR A 319 -28.42 7.21 33.93
C THR A 319 -28.77 8.33 34.91
N GLU A 320 -28.18 8.32 36.10
CA GLU A 320 -28.21 9.53 36.93
C GLU A 320 -27.41 10.62 36.19
N SER A 321 -28.07 11.74 35.93
CA SER A 321 -27.63 12.73 34.95
C SER A 321 -26.23 13.29 35.22
N GLY A 322 -25.40 13.34 34.19
CA GLY A 322 -24.47 14.46 33.98
C GLY A 322 -22.97 14.22 34.18
N SER A 323 -22.52 13.13 34.79
CA SER A 323 -21.06 12.93 34.93
C SER A 323 -20.45 12.42 33.62
N ASP A 324 -19.34 13.01 33.20
CA ASP A 324 -18.58 12.53 32.03
C ASP A 324 -18.09 11.09 32.22
N LEU A 325 -17.92 10.68 33.48
CA LEU A 325 -17.66 9.30 33.89
C LEU A 325 -18.78 8.35 33.44
N VAL A 326 -20.05 8.74 33.56
CA VAL A 326 -21.16 7.92 33.07
C VAL A 326 -21.11 7.82 31.55
N LYS A 327 -20.85 8.91 30.82
CA LYS A 327 -20.73 8.86 29.35
C LYS A 327 -19.57 7.95 28.91
N GLU A 328 -18.45 7.96 29.63
CA GLU A 328 -17.29 7.10 29.40
C GLU A 328 -17.64 5.62 29.66
N LEU A 329 -18.14 5.30 30.85
CA LEU A 329 -18.58 3.94 31.20
C LEU A 329 -19.66 3.40 30.24
N PHE A 330 -20.55 4.28 29.78
CA PHE A 330 -21.62 3.95 28.85
C PHE A 330 -21.11 3.74 27.43
N ARG A 331 -20.14 4.56 26.98
CA ARG A 331 -19.42 4.34 25.72
C ARG A 331 -18.70 3.01 25.75
N ASP A 332 -18.14 2.62 26.88
CA ASP A 332 -17.44 1.35 26.99
C ASP A 332 -18.36 0.12 27.07
N LEU A 333 -19.56 0.29 27.62
CA LEU A 333 -20.59 -0.76 27.71
C LEU A 333 -21.27 -1.03 26.37
N TYR A 334 -21.49 0.05 25.62
CA TYR A 334 -22.11 0.02 24.31
C TYR A 334 -21.22 0.74 23.30
N PRO A 335 -19.95 0.29 23.12
CA PRO A 335 -19.01 0.96 22.20
C PRO A 335 -19.57 0.96 20.79
N GLU A 336 -20.31 -0.11 20.53
CA GLU A 336 -21.03 -0.39 19.33
C GLU A 336 -22.22 0.49 19.09
N LEU A 337 -22.82 1.12 20.10
CA LEU A 337 -23.91 2.05 19.83
C LEU A 337 -23.43 3.39 19.23
N GLN A 338 -22.11 3.65 19.18
CA GLN A 338 -21.43 4.83 18.58
C GLN A 338 -22.34 6.05 18.45
N LEU A 339 -22.77 6.56 19.60
CA LEU A 339 -23.74 7.63 19.67
C LEU A 339 -23.03 8.94 19.34
N GLY A 340 -23.53 9.68 18.35
CA GLY A 340 -22.94 10.93 17.89
C GLY A 340 -22.63 11.88 19.06
N HIS A 341 -21.49 12.57 18.98
CA HIS A 341 -21.03 13.48 20.04
C HIS A 341 -22.14 14.45 20.49
N GLY A 342 -22.48 14.43 21.79
CA GLY A 342 -23.33 15.44 22.41
C GLY A 342 -24.75 15.00 22.81
N LYS A 343 -25.18 13.77 22.52
CA LYS A 343 -26.50 13.26 22.97
C LYS A 343 -26.44 11.86 23.56
N THR A 344 -27.21 11.66 24.61
CA THR A 344 -27.45 10.36 25.26
C THR A 344 -28.87 9.91 24.92
N PRO A 345 -29.08 9.09 23.86
CA PRO A 345 -30.39 8.48 23.62
C PRO A 345 -30.85 7.63 24.79
N GLU A 346 -32.14 7.37 24.81
CA GLU A 346 -32.75 6.46 25.76
C GLU A 346 -32.43 5.03 25.35
N ILE A 347 -31.80 4.26 26.25
CA ILE A 347 -31.50 2.85 26.00
C ILE A 347 -32.59 1.98 26.63
N TYR A 348 -33.07 1.05 25.81
CA TYR A 348 -34.04 0.03 26.19
C TYR A 348 -33.38 -1.33 26.06
N GLU A 349 -33.59 -2.22 27.02
CA GLU A 349 -33.01 -3.56 26.97
C GLU A 349 -34.06 -4.62 27.23
N LEU A 350 -34.00 -5.69 26.46
CA LEU A 350 -34.62 -6.96 26.81
C LEU A 350 -33.59 -7.77 27.60
N ARG A 351 -33.91 -8.13 28.84
CA ARG A 351 -33.06 -8.95 29.71
C ARG A 351 -33.74 -10.27 30.05
N ASN A 352 -32.95 -11.31 30.29
CA ASN A 352 -33.46 -12.59 30.77
C ASN A 352 -33.74 -12.60 32.28
N SER A 353 -34.18 -13.75 32.80
CA SER A 353 -34.44 -13.96 34.24
C SER A 353 -33.22 -13.74 35.14
N ASP A 354 -32.01 -13.93 34.60
CA ASP A 354 -30.74 -13.74 35.31
C ASP A 354 -30.21 -12.29 35.18
N ASP A 355 -31.06 -11.37 34.70
CA ASP A 355 -30.74 -9.97 34.47
C ASP A 355 -29.57 -9.77 33.47
N VAL A 356 -29.42 -10.69 32.51
CA VAL A 356 -28.44 -10.57 31.42
C VAL A 356 -29.10 -9.93 30.19
N PRO A 357 -28.53 -8.87 29.59
CA PRO A 357 -29.08 -8.28 28.38
C PRO A 357 -29.02 -9.25 27.20
N LEU A 358 -30.16 -9.36 26.50
CA LEU A 358 -30.35 -10.14 25.28
C LEU A 358 -30.35 -9.24 24.05
N ILE A 359 -31.04 -8.10 24.12
CA ILE A 359 -31.17 -7.11 23.05
C ILE A 359 -31.15 -5.71 23.68
N SER A 360 -30.41 -4.78 23.10
CA SER A 360 -30.45 -3.35 23.47
C SER A 360 -30.85 -2.50 22.26
N GLY A 361 -31.69 -1.49 22.48
CA GLY A 361 -32.14 -0.54 21.48
C GLY A 361 -31.90 0.89 21.94
N ALA A 362 -31.31 1.71 21.08
CA ALA A 362 -31.12 3.14 21.30
C ALA A 362 -32.25 3.93 20.62
N VAL A 363 -33.00 4.69 21.41
CA VAL A 363 -34.15 5.47 20.95
C VAL A 363 -33.88 6.96 21.13
N GLU A 364 -34.02 7.72 20.05
CA GLU A 364 -33.97 9.19 20.04
C GLU A 364 -35.25 9.72 19.39
N LYS A 365 -35.93 10.68 20.04
CA LYS A 365 -37.14 11.33 19.49
C LYS A 365 -38.21 10.35 18.98
N LYS A 366 -38.47 9.28 19.73
CA LYS A 366 -39.38 8.18 19.35
C LYS A 366 -38.98 7.44 18.07
N LYS A 367 -37.72 7.52 17.67
CA LYS A 367 -37.16 6.76 16.56
C LYS A 367 -36.13 5.78 17.09
N LEU A 368 -36.28 4.51 16.70
CA LEU A 368 -35.26 3.50 16.98
C LEU A 368 -34.08 3.73 16.05
N GLU A 369 -32.98 4.26 16.60
CA GLU A 369 -31.80 4.61 15.82
C GLU A 369 -30.85 3.44 15.67
N LYS A 370 -30.75 2.59 16.69
CA LYS A 370 -29.85 1.42 16.67
C LYS A 370 -30.38 0.27 17.51
N LEU A 371 -30.03 -0.94 17.10
CA LEU A 371 -30.39 -2.19 17.77
C LEU A 371 -29.16 -3.10 17.83
N GLN A 372 -28.90 -3.67 19.00
CA GLN A 372 -27.78 -4.58 19.24
C GLN A 372 -28.30 -5.87 19.87
N ARG A 373 -27.86 -7.02 19.36
CA ARG A 373 -28.10 -8.33 20.00
C ARG A 373 -26.86 -8.70 20.81
N HIS A 374 -27.05 -9.11 22.07
CA HIS A 374 -25.96 -9.52 22.95
C HIS A 374 -25.77 -11.03 22.85
N THR A 375 -24.67 -11.44 22.23
CA THR A 375 -24.35 -12.86 21.97
C THR A 375 -23.41 -13.47 23.02
N ALA A 376 -23.15 -12.80 24.14
CA ALA A 376 -22.11 -13.17 25.09
C ALA A 376 -22.43 -14.37 26.01
N LEU A 377 -23.54 -15.10 25.78
CA LEU A 377 -23.89 -16.29 26.55
C LEU A 377 -23.81 -17.54 25.67
N ARG A 378 -22.97 -18.50 26.12
CA ARG A 378 -22.67 -19.87 25.62
C ARG A 378 -23.59 -20.40 24.51
N GLU A 379 -23.00 -21.11 23.54
CA GLU A 379 -23.65 -21.77 22.40
C GLU A 379 -24.92 -22.58 22.76
N SER A 380 -25.03 -23.13 23.97
CA SER A 380 -26.22 -23.84 24.44
C SER A 380 -27.42 -22.94 24.80
N LEU A 381 -27.21 -21.66 25.14
CA LEU A 381 -28.30 -20.68 25.34
C LEU A 381 -28.74 -20.04 24.01
N ILE A 382 -27.87 -20.07 23.00
CA ILE A 382 -28.14 -19.50 21.69
C ILE A 382 -29.31 -20.24 21.02
N GLU A 383 -29.39 -21.57 21.14
CA GLU A 383 -30.51 -22.34 20.57
C GLU A 383 -31.86 -22.11 21.28
N SER A 384 -31.87 -21.78 22.58
CA SER A 384 -33.11 -21.52 23.32
C SER A 384 -33.57 -20.07 23.22
N VAL A 385 -32.65 -19.09 23.18
CA VAL A 385 -32.96 -17.67 22.99
C VAL A 385 -33.36 -17.36 21.54
N ILE A 386 -32.76 -18.03 20.55
CA ILE A 386 -33.18 -17.94 19.13
C ILE A 386 -34.58 -18.55 18.92
N LYS A 387 -35.01 -19.50 19.76
CA LYS A 387 -36.39 -20.04 19.75
C LYS A 387 -37.37 -19.22 20.59
N GLY A 388 -36.90 -18.26 21.40
CA GLY A 388 -37.69 -17.62 22.45
C GLY A 388 -38.43 -16.34 22.03
N ARG A 389 -37.72 -15.30 21.56
CA ARG A 389 -38.33 -14.05 21.06
C ARG A 389 -37.33 -13.34 20.14
N SER A 390 -37.70 -13.07 18.89
CA SER A 390 -36.81 -12.39 17.94
C SER A 390 -36.80 -10.88 18.18
N ALA A 391 -35.85 -10.16 17.56
CA ALA A 391 -35.84 -8.69 17.53
C ALA A 391 -37.20 -8.08 17.16
N ARG A 392 -38.03 -8.82 16.42
CA ARG A 392 -39.44 -8.50 16.13
C ARG A 392 -40.26 -8.22 17.37
N GLU A 393 -40.16 -9.05 18.40
CA GLU A 393 -40.99 -8.91 19.60
C GLU A 393 -40.54 -7.74 20.47
N PHE A 394 -39.22 -7.53 20.57
CA PHE A 394 -38.67 -6.36 21.23
C PHE A 394 -39.13 -5.06 20.52
N VAL A 395 -38.95 -4.97 19.20
CA VAL A 395 -39.39 -3.81 18.41
C VAL A 395 -40.89 -3.63 18.47
N GLY A 396 -41.66 -4.72 18.36
CA GLY A 396 -43.11 -4.72 18.48
C GLY A 396 -43.60 -4.21 19.84
N GLU A 397 -42.92 -4.57 20.93
CA GLU A 397 -43.25 -4.06 22.27
C GLU A 397 -42.93 -2.56 22.41
N LEU A 398 -41.80 -2.09 21.84
CA LEU A 398 -41.48 -0.66 21.79
C LEU A 398 -42.55 0.15 21.03
N ILE A 399 -43.04 -0.38 19.91
CA ILE A 399 -44.13 0.22 19.11
C ILE A 399 -45.44 0.21 19.89
N ARG A 400 -45.84 -0.94 20.45
CA ARG A 400 -47.08 -1.12 21.21
C ARG A 400 -47.18 -0.13 22.37
N ARG A 401 -46.06 0.16 23.03
CA ARG A 401 -45.95 1.12 24.13
C ARG A 401 -45.79 2.57 23.67
N LYS A 402 -45.78 2.84 22.37
CA LYS A 402 -45.54 4.16 21.77
C LYS A 402 -44.20 4.77 22.19
N ILE A 403 -43.22 3.94 22.55
CA ILE A 403 -41.83 4.33 22.83
C ILE A 403 -41.17 4.73 21.53
N ILE A 404 -41.44 3.98 20.46
CA ILE A 404 -41.04 4.32 19.10
C ILE A 404 -42.27 4.46 18.20
N THR A 405 -42.19 5.39 17.26
CA THR A 405 -43.17 5.62 16.19
C THR A 405 -42.55 5.44 14.81
N ALA A 406 -41.22 5.35 14.74
CA ALA A 406 -40.47 5.06 13.54
C ALA A 406 -39.26 4.19 13.86
N VAL A 407 -38.82 3.39 12.89
CA VAL A 407 -37.53 2.73 12.88
C VAL A 407 -36.70 3.42 11.80
N ASN A 408 -35.40 3.57 12.00
CA ASN A 408 -34.53 4.03 10.93
C ASN A 408 -34.71 3.13 9.68
N ASP A 409 -34.94 3.75 8.52
CA ASP A 409 -35.27 3.07 7.25
C ASP A 409 -34.25 1.98 6.86
N LYS A 410 -32.99 2.17 7.26
CA LYS A 410 -31.96 1.17 7.04
C LYS A 410 -32.14 -0.08 7.91
N MET A 411 -32.45 0.11 9.19
CA MET A 411 -32.63 -0.97 10.16
C MET A 411 -33.94 -1.74 9.92
N ALA A 412 -34.97 -1.05 9.43
CA ALA A 412 -36.22 -1.64 8.98
C ALA A 412 -36.00 -2.66 7.85
N ARG A 413 -35.22 -2.30 6.82
CA ARG A 413 -34.90 -3.18 5.69
C ARG A 413 -34.26 -4.50 6.13
N ASP A 414 -33.27 -4.44 7.01
CA ASP A 414 -32.56 -5.64 7.49
C ASP A 414 -33.45 -6.55 8.35
N LEU A 415 -34.28 -5.95 9.21
CA LEU A 415 -35.21 -6.69 10.06
C LEU A 415 -36.29 -7.39 9.23
N PHE A 416 -36.83 -6.70 8.22
CA PHE A 416 -37.91 -7.22 7.38
C PHE A 416 -37.45 -8.26 6.38
N TRP A 417 -36.25 -8.11 5.83
CA TRP A 417 -35.67 -9.10 4.93
C TRP A 417 -35.35 -10.42 5.66
N ASN A 418 -34.63 -10.34 6.79
CA ASN A 418 -34.20 -11.54 7.52
C ASN A 418 -35.37 -12.34 8.10
N GLU A 419 -36.41 -11.64 8.57
CA GLU A 419 -37.55 -12.28 9.24
C GLU A 419 -38.72 -12.53 8.27
N ARG A 420 -38.62 -12.09 7.01
CA ARG A 420 -39.65 -12.19 5.94
C ARG A 420 -40.97 -11.52 6.34
N ILE A 421 -40.92 -10.25 6.72
CA ILE A 421 -42.04 -9.53 7.32
C ILE A 421 -42.36 -8.25 6.53
N LYS A 422 -43.65 -7.95 6.35
CA LYS A 422 -44.15 -6.66 5.89
C LYS A 422 -44.72 -5.85 7.06
N ILE A 423 -44.51 -4.53 7.08
CA ILE A 423 -45.25 -3.64 7.98
C ILE A 423 -46.63 -3.41 7.39
N ASN A 424 -47.66 -3.73 8.16
CA ASN A 424 -48.98 -3.18 7.93
C ASN A 424 -49.04 -1.78 8.55
N HIS A 425 -48.97 -0.74 7.71
CA HIS A 425 -48.93 0.65 8.16
C HIS A 425 -50.22 1.11 8.85
N GLU A 426 -51.34 0.43 8.63
CA GLU A 426 -52.63 0.77 9.22
C GLU A 426 -52.77 0.21 10.64
N THR A 427 -52.31 -1.02 10.85
CA THR A 427 -52.43 -1.73 12.14
C THR A 427 -51.15 -1.64 12.99
N GLY A 428 -50.02 -1.27 12.38
CA GLY A 428 -48.69 -1.40 12.95
C GLY A 428 -48.25 -2.86 13.12
N SER A 429 -48.98 -3.84 12.55
CA SER A 429 -48.64 -5.25 12.64
C SER A 429 -47.54 -5.65 11.65
N PHE A 430 -46.91 -6.77 11.95
CA PHE A 430 -45.86 -7.37 11.14
C PHE A 430 -46.42 -8.65 10.51
N ASP A 431 -46.64 -8.67 9.19
CA ASP A 431 -47.26 -9.79 8.47
C ASP A 431 -46.19 -10.62 7.73
N PRO A 432 -46.20 -11.97 7.80
CA PRO A 432 -45.20 -12.79 7.12
C PRO A 432 -45.41 -12.86 5.60
N VAL A 433 -44.32 -12.81 4.82
CA VAL A 433 -44.32 -12.95 3.36
C VAL A 433 -44.17 -14.43 2.99
N LYS A 434 -45.13 -15.00 2.23
CA LYS A 434 -45.07 -16.39 1.74
C LYS A 434 -44.52 -16.44 0.30
N PRO A 435 -43.52 -17.29 -0.02
CA PRO A 435 -43.03 -17.47 -1.39
C PRO A 435 -44.07 -18.18 -2.28
N GLU A 436 -44.05 -17.92 -3.59
CA GLU A 436 -45.02 -18.51 -4.54
C GLU A 436 -44.78 -20.01 -4.81
N LYS A 437 -43.52 -20.39 -5.09
CA LYS A 437 -43.10 -21.78 -5.36
C LYS A 437 -41.57 -21.89 -5.36
N ASP A 438 -41.05 -23.01 -4.88
CA ASP A 438 -39.63 -23.33 -5.00
C ASP A 438 -39.28 -23.83 -6.41
N ILE A 439 -38.09 -23.48 -6.91
CA ILE A 439 -37.50 -24.06 -8.12
C ILE A 439 -36.30 -24.91 -7.69
N THR A 440 -36.39 -26.22 -7.90
CA THR A 440 -35.33 -27.20 -7.65
C THR A 440 -35.13 -28.06 -8.88
N SER A 441 -33.94 -28.09 -9.46
CA SER A 441 -33.65 -28.93 -10.63
C SER A 441 -33.01 -30.28 -10.28
N ASP A 442 -32.30 -30.44 -9.17
CA ASP A 442 -31.84 -31.69 -8.53
C ASP A 442 -30.83 -31.38 -7.38
N LYS A 443 -30.17 -32.40 -6.80
CA LYS A 443 -29.13 -32.27 -5.76
C LYS A 443 -27.85 -31.54 -6.21
N LYS A 444 -27.61 -31.38 -7.52
CA LYS A 444 -26.47 -30.65 -8.10
C LYS A 444 -26.73 -29.14 -8.23
N HIS A 445 -27.93 -28.68 -7.86
CA HIS A 445 -28.36 -27.30 -7.95
C HIS A 445 -28.78 -26.75 -6.57
N VAL A 446 -28.76 -25.44 -6.40
CA VAL A 446 -29.33 -24.73 -5.24
C VAL A 446 -30.83 -24.59 -5.44
N THR A 447 -31.57 -24.62 -4.33
CA THR A 447 -33.01 -24.32 -4.33
C THR A 447 -33.23 -22.82 -4.37
N TRP A 448 -34.05 -22.36 -5.31
CA TRP A 448 -34.45 -20.96 -5.44
C TRP A 448 -35.87 -20.75 -4.92
N GLU A 449 -36.06 -19.73 -4.07
CA GLU A 449 -37.37 -19.19 -3.71
C GLU A 449 -37.75 -18.12 -4.72
N LYS A 450 -38.87 -18.31 -5.43
CA LYS A 450 -39.40 -17.33 -6.37
C LYS A 450 -40.26 -16.29 -5.66
N HIS A 451 -39.94 -15.01 -5.87
CA HIS A 451 -40.71 -13.87 -5.38
C HIS A 451 -41.12 -12.96 -6.55
N THR A 452 -42.41 -12.67 -6.63
CA THR A 452 -43.06 -11.73 -7.56
C THR A 452 -43.68 -10.55 -6.83
N ASP A 453 -43.73 -10.60 -5.50
CA ASP A 453 -44.32 -9.58 -4.64
C ASP A 453 -43.62 -8.23 -4.83
N ASP A 454 -44.43 -7.18 -5.03
CA ASP A 454 -43.96 -5.83 -5.31
C ASP A 454 -43.08 -5.30 -4.18
N ASP A 455 -43.28 -5.66 -2.91
CA ASP A 455 -42.45 -5.16 -1.81
C ASP A 455 -41.08 -5.82 -1.79
N GLN A 456 -40.97 -7.12 -2.07
CA GLN A 456 -39.67 -7.80 -2.18
C GLN A 456 -38.89 -7.33 -3.40
N VAL A 457 -39.57 -7.18 -4.54
CA VAL A 457 -38.98 -6.63 -5.77
C VAL A 457 -38.58 -5.17 -5.55
N LYS A 458 -39.43 -4.36 -4.91
CA LYS A 458 -39.15 -2.97 -4.56
C LYS A 458 -38.00 -2.86 -3.57
N MET A 459 -37.88 -3.78 -2.62
CA MET A 459 -36.78 -3.76 -1.67
C MET A 459 -35.45 -4.15 -2.32
N VAL A 460 -35.41 -5.16 -3.21
CA VAL A 460 -34.20 -5.44 -4.01
C VAL A 460 -33.84 -4.23 -4.89
N LYS A 461 -34.83 -3.57 -5.50
CA LYS A 461 -34.62 -2.32 -6.24
C LYS A 461 -34.08 -1.20 -5.35
N GLN A 462 -34.65 -1.01 -4.14
CA GLN A 462 -34.20 -0.01 -3.18
C GLN A 462 -32.82 -0.32 -2.63
N SER A 463 -32.47 -1.59 -2.43
CA SER A 463 -31.12 -2.01 -2.04
C SER A 463 -30.12 -1.73 -3.16
N LEU A 464 -30.48 -2.03 -4.42
CA LEU A 464 -29.69 -1.65 -5.60
C LEU A 464 -29.55 -0.12 -5.78
N GLN A 465 -30.53 0.67 -5.33
CA GLN A 465 -30.49 2.14 -5.35
C GLN A 465 -29.71 2.71 -4.15
N ALA A 466 -29.82 2.10 -2.98
CA ALA A 466 -29.23 2.57 -1.73
C ALA A 466 -27.74 2.21 -1.60
N SER A 467 -27.27 1.22 -2.35
CA SER A 467 -25.84 0.93 -2.53
C SER A 467 -25.11 2.00 -3.37
N GLY A 468 -25.68 3.20 -3.50
CA GLY A 468 -25.12 4.42 -4.13
C GLY A 468 -23.84 4.94 -3.46
N GLY A 469 -22.82 4.08 -3.37
CA GLY A 469 -21.54 4.27 -2.71
C GLY A 469 -20.34 3.93 -3.59
N TYR A 470 -20.51 3.73 -4.91
CA TYR A 470 -19.41 4.06 -5.82
C TYR A 470 -19.45 5.58 -6.04
N SER A 471 -18.67 6.30 -5.22
CA SER A 471 -18.54 7.76 -5.18
C SER A 471 -17.91 8.38 -6.44
N GLY A 472 -17.92 7.68 -7.58
CA GLY A 472 -17.70 8.30 -8.88
C GLY A 472 -18.97 9.04 -9.29
N SER A 473 -18.90 10.37 -9.33
CA SER A 473 -19.97 11.28 -9.72
C SER A 473 -20.72 10.84 -11.00
N PHE A 474 -21.85 10.15 -10.84
CA PHE A 474 -22.85 9.98 -11.89
C PHE A 474 -23.95 11.03 -11.70
N SER A 475 -23.62 12.28 -11.98
CA SER A 475 -24.57 13.39 -11.97
C SER A 475 -25.17 13.66 -13.36
N GLY A 476 -25.42 12.62 -14.17
CA GLY A 476 -25.66 12.82 -15.61
C GLY A 476 -26.75 12.01 -16.31
N ASP A 477 -27.18 10.84 -15.82
CA ASP A 477 -28.21 10.02 -16.50
C ASP A 477 -28.83 9.05 -15.48
N GLU A 478 -29.72 9.54 -14.61
CA GLU A 478 -30.39 8.72 -13.58
C GLU A 478 -31.34 7.64 -14.17
N ASP A 479 -31.65 7.70 -15.47
CA ASP A 479 -32.65 6.83 -16.11
C ASP A 479 -32.10 5.63 -16.89
N LYS A 480 -30.78 5.54 -17.16
CA LYS A 480 -30.25 4.49 -18.06
C LYS A 480 -29.76 3.21 -17.38
N TRP A 481 -29.61 3.20 -16.05
CA TRP A 481 -28.79 2.17 -15.38
C TRP A 481 -29.45 1.46 -14.18
N THR A 482 -30.66 1.84 -13.79
CA THR A 482 -31.49 0.93 -12.98
C THR A 482 -32.12 -0.07 -13.95
N PRO A 483 -32.06 -1.39 -13.71
CA PRO A 483 -32.77 -2.35 -14.54
C PRO A 483 -34.28 -2.08 -14.42
N MET A 484 -34.82 -1.24 -15.30
CA MET A 484 -36.18 -0.69 -15.32
C MET A 484 -37.29 -1.76 -15.45
N GLY A 485 -36.91 -3.04 -15.43
CA GLY A 485 -37.80 -4.16 -15.58
C GLY A 485 -37.67 -5.26 -14.55
N ILE A 486 -36.95 -5.12 -13.41
CA ILE A 486 -37.02 -6.21 -12.41
C ILE A 486 -38.48 -6.38 -11.99
N HIS A 487 -39.04 -7.55 -12.30
CA HIS A 487 -40.42 -7.91 -11.97
C HIS A 487 -40.47 -9.22 -11.18
N ARG A 488 -39.30 -9.84 -10.96
CA ARG A 488 -39.19 -11.10 -10.23
C ARG A 488 -37.77 -11.26 -9.70
N VAL A 489 -37.67 -11.80 -8.49
CA VAL A 489 -36.39 -12.14 -7.85
C VAL A 489 -36.40 -13.59 -7.37
N TYR A 490 -35.25 -14.23 -7.43
CA TYR A 490 -35.01 -15.58 -6.96
C TYR A 490 -33.96 -15.54 -5.85
N ILE A 491 -34.27 -16.07 -4.67
CA ILE A 491 -33.37 -16.03 -3.52
C ILE A 491 -32.95 -17.46 -3.18
N THR A 492 -31.66 -17.70 -2.93
CA THR A 492 -31.21 -19.03 -2.52
C THR A 492 -31.70 -19.40 -1.11
N LYS A 493 -32.24 -20.62 -0.93
CA LYS A 493 -32.56 -21.17 0.41
C LYS A 493 -31.32 -21.54 1.21
N GLU A 494 -30.26 -21.91 0.50
CA GLU A 494 -29.00 -22.29 1.13
C GLU A 494 -28.34 -21.02 1.66
N LYS A 495 -28.11 -20.97 2.99
CA LYS A 495 -27.23 -19.95 3.58
C LYS A 495 -25.84 -20.21 3.03
N MET A 496 -25.34 -19.30 2.21
CA MET A 496 -23.95 -19.38 1.77
C MET A 496 -23.08 -18.86 2.91
N ILE A 497 -22.60 -19.79 3.75
CA ILE A 497 -21.58 -19.48 4.74
C ILE A 497 -20.27 -19.32 3.96
N ASP A 498 -19.69 -18.13 4.05
CA ASP A 498 -18.32 -17.89 3.64
C ASP A 498 -17.42 -18.45 4.75
N ASN A 499 -16.66 -19.50 4.45
CA ASN A 499 -15.72 -20.11 5.40
C ASN A 499 -14.29 -19.59 5.21
N ASP A 500 -14.05 -18.72 4.22
CA ASP A 500 -12.68 -18.40 3.76
C ASP A 500 -12.08 -17.16 4.42
N HIS A 501 -12.74 -16.57 5.42
CA HIS A 501 -12.13 -15.57 6.29
C HIS A 501 -12.05 -16.11 7.71
N ASP A 502 -10.81 -16.37 8.18
CA ASP A 502 -10.46 -16.76 9.56
C ASP A 502 -10.81 -15.67 10.61
N ASP A 503 -11.37 -14.54 10.18
CA ASP A 503 -11.91 -13.51 11.06
C ASP A 503 -13.39 -13.79 11.33
N TYR A 504 -13.75 -13.72 12.62
CA TYR A 504 -14.99 -14.20 13.27
C TYR A 504 -16.35 -13.65 12.76
N GLU A 505 -16.43 -13.08 11.57
CA GLU A 505 -17.63 -12.48 10.99
C GLU A 505 -18.38 -13.47 10.07
N ARG A 506 -19.42 -14.12 10.62
CA ARG A 506 -20.33 -14.95 9.83
C ARG A 506 -21.27 -14.06 9.00
N HIS A 507 -20.84 -13.66 7.82
CA HIS A 507 -21.71 -13.01 6.83
C HIS A 507 -22.71 -14.02 6.26
N ALA A 508 -24.01 -13.79 6.44
CA ALA A 508 -25.04 -14.58 5.78
C ALA A 508 -25.28 -14.02 4.38
N LYS A 509 -24.50 -14.45 3.39
CA LYS A 509 -24.68 -14.03 2.00
C LYS A 509 -25.86 -14.79 1.38
N HIS A 510 -26.83 -14.04 0.88
CA HIS A 510 -27.87 -14.59 0.01
C HIS A 510 -27.55 -14.21 -1.42
N PHE A 511 -27.52 -15.21 -2.30
CA PHE A 511 -27.37 -14.96 -3.71
C PHE A 511 -28.75 -14.76 -4.31
N VAL A 512 -28.94 -13.63 -5.01
CA VAL A 512 -30.23 -13.25 -5.58
C VAL A 512 -30.10 -13.19 -7.10
N MET A 513 -31.06 -13.76 -7.83
CA MET A 513 -31.17 -13.54 -9.28
C MET A 513 -32.36 -12.63 -9.55
N ALA A 514 -32.16 -11.54 -10.27
CA ALA A 514 -33.24 -10.69 -10.74
C ALA A 514 -33.56 -11.03 -12.19
N LEU A 515 -34.85 -11.23 -12.50
CA LEU A 515 -35.34 -11.38 -13.87
C LEU A 515 -35.96 -10.06 -14.33
N THR A 516 -35.42 -9.50 -15.41
CA THR A 516 -35.92 -8.27 -16.02
C THR A 516 -37.12 -8.54 -16.94
N LYS A 517 -37.88 -7.50 -17.28
CA LYS A 517 -39.00 -7.55 -18.24
C LYS A 517 -38.53 -7.97 -19.64
N ASP A 518 -37.27 -7.71 -19.98
CA ASP A 518 -36.63 -8.12 -21.24
C ASP A 518 -36.13 -9.57 -21.22
N ASN A 519 -36.55 -10.34 -20.21
CA ASN A 519 -36.18 -11.74 -20.02
C ASN A 519 -34.66 -11.95 -19.85
N LEU A 520 -33.99 -11.00 -19.18
CA LEU A 520 -32.58 -11.07 -18.81
C LEU A 520 -32.46 -11.47 -17.33
N LEU A 521 -31.68 -12.51 -17.07
CA LEU A 521 -31.41 -13.03 -15.73
C LEU A 521 -30.07 -12.45 -15.25
N VAL A 522 -30.16 -11.64 -14.20
CA VAL A 522 -29.04 -10.86 -13.66
C VAL A 522 -28.70 -11.36 -12.26
N PRO A 523 -27.45 -11.78 -11.98
CA PRO A 523 -27.01 -12.04 -10.62
C PRO A 523 -26.92 -10.73 -9.85
N VAL A 524 -27.52 -10.71 -8.67
CA VAL A 524 -27.51 -9.62 -7.71
C VAL A 524 -26.91 -10.17 -6.43
N GLU A 525 -25.71 -9.71 -6.11
CA GLU A 525 -25.14 -9.97 -4.80
C GLU A 525 -25.85 -9.10 -3.77
N VAL A 526 -26.45 -9.75 -2.77
CA VAL A 526 -27.04 -9.07 -1.63
C VAL A 526 -26.20 -9.43 -0.41
N ASN A 527 -25.25 -8.57 -0.10
CA ASN A 527 -24.47 -8.65 1.13
C ASN A 527 -25.36 -8.22 2.30
N LEU A 528 -25.79 -9.21 3.09
CA LEU A 528 -26.34 -8.96 4.41
C LEU A 528 -25.19 -9.16 5.40
N ALA A 529 -24.48 -8.08 5.69
CA ALA A 529 -23.54 -8.10 6.79
C ALA A 529 -24.33 -8.31 8.10
N MET A 530 -24.29 -9.52 8.64
CA MET A 530 -24.75 -9.81 9.99
C MET A 530 -23.59 -9.58 10.97
N ASP A 531 -22.96 -8.41 10.94
CA ASP A 531 -22.05 -8.06 12.03
C ASP A 531 -22.84 -7.52 13.24
N ARG A 532 -22.28 -7.75 14.43
CA ARG A 532 -22.79 -7.45 15.75
C ARG A 532 -23.09 -5.96 15.97
N THR A 533 -22.66 -5.04 15.08
CA THR A 533 -22.55 -3.63 15.48
C THR A 533 -22.75 -2.57 14.40
N SER A 534 -22.61 -2.89 13.10
CA SER A 534 -23.03 -1.98 12.02
C SER A 534 -23.40 -2.71 10.74
N THR A 535 -24.66 -2.62 10.34
CA THR A 535 -25.10 -3.02 8.99
C THR A 535 -24.71 -1.92 8.01
N THR A 536 -23.47 -1.89 7.55
CA THR A 536 -22.98 -0.89 6.58
C THR A 536 -22.06 -1.54 5.57
N ASP A 537 -22.59 -2.48 4.78
CA ASP A 537 -22.37 -2.42 3.34
C ASP A 537 -23.24 -3.44 2.61
N VAL A 538 -24.21 -2.94 1.86
CA VAL A 538 -24.82 -3.72 0.78
C VAL A 538 -23.95 -3.46 -0.43
N GLY A 539 -22.80 -4.13 -0.50
CA GLY A 539 -21.99 -4.13 -1.71
C GLY A 539 -22.76 -4.84 -2.81
N THR A 540 -23.36 -4.10 -3.73
CA THR A 540 -23.93 -4.65 -4.96
C THR A 540 -22.87 -4.54 -6.04
N GLY A 541 -22.17 -5.65 -6.30
CA GLY A 541 -21.29 -5.77 -7.44
C GLY A 541 -21.58 -7.06 -8.16
N VAL A 542 -21.67 -7.03 -9.49
CA VAL A 542 -21.55 -8.26 -10.29
C VAL A 542 -20.17 -8.92 -10.02
N GLY A 543 -19.18 -8.14 -9.57
CA GLY A 543 -17.80 -8.58 -9.30
C GLY A 543 -17.48 -9.16 -7.92
N GLY A 544 -18.28 -8.94 -6.87
CA GLY A 544 -18.03 -9.59 -5.56
C GLY A 544 -18.50 -11.05 -5.53
N ALA A 545 -19.47 -11.36 -6.38
CA ALA A 545 -19.93 -12.69 -6.64
C ALA A 545 -18.84 -13.58 -7.27
N ASP A 546 -17.74 -13.05 -7.83
CA ASP A 546 -16.74 -13.85 -8.56
C ASP A 546 -16.06 -14.95 -7.70
N ASN A 547 -15.81 -14.67 -6.41
CA ASN A 547 -15.24 -15.69 -5.50
C ASN A 547 -16.26 -16.77 -5.10
N GLN A 548 -17.55 -16.44 -5.03
CA GLN A 548 -18.60 -17.40 -4.67
C GLN A 548 -19.27 -18.08 -5.87
N ILE A 549 -19.30 -17.42 -7.03
CA ILE A 549 -19.73 -17.92 -8.35
C ILE A 549 -18.81 -19.07 -8.77
N ARG A 550 -17.55 -19.12 -8.33
CA ARG A 550 -16.68 -20.28 -8.59
C ARG A 550 -17.21 -21.60 -8.01
N ARG A 551 -18.22 -21.59 -7.13
CA ARG A 551 -18.92 -22.82 -6.71
C ARG A 551 -19.70 -23.38 -7.90
N ALA A 552 -19.22 -24.49 -8.45
CA ALA A 552 -19.84 -25.18 -9.58
C ALA A 552 -21.36 -25.42 -9.39
N LYS A 553 -21.80 -25.66 -8.15
CA LYS A 553 -23.22 -25.81 -7.79
C LYS A 553 -24.03 -24.55 -8.14
N LEU A 554 -23.51 -23.35 -7.88
CA LEU A 554 -24.19 -22.09 -8.15
C LEU A 554 -24.27 -21.80 -9.65
N ILE A 555 -23.16 -21.93 -10.38
CA ILE A 555 -23.14 -21.76 -11.85
C ILE A 555 -24.13 -22.70 -12.52
N ASN A 556 -24.10 -23.98 -12.16
CA ASN A 556 -25.05 -24.96 -12.68
C ASN A 556 -26.49 -24.53 -12.41
N SER A 557 -26.76 -23.95 -11.25
CA SER A 557 -28.11 -23.53 -10.84
C SER A 557 -28.61 -22.32 -11.59
N VAL A 558 -27.72 -21.38 -11.90
CA VAL A 558 -28.05 -20.23 -12.75
C VAL A 558 -28.30 -20.68 -14.19
N VAL A 559 -27.49 -21.61 -14.71
CA VAL A 559 -27.70 -22.22 -16.04
C VAL A 559 -29.04 -22.95 -16.09
N ALA A 560 -29.35 -23.78 -15.09
CA ALA A 560 -30.63 -24.47 -14.99
C ALA A 560 -31.80 -23.48 -14.92
N LEU A 561 -31.70 -22.44 -14.08
CA LEU A 561 -32.71 -21.40 -13.94
C LEU A 561 -32.92 -20.64 -15.26
N ALA A 562 -31.85 -20.28 -15.96
CA ALA A 562 -31.93 -19.62 -17.26
C ALA A 562 -32.61 -20.51 -18.32
N ASN A 563 -32.28 -21.79 -18.37
CA ASN A 563 -32.91 -22.73 -19.30
C ASN A 563 -34.41 -22.96 -18.95
N ILE A 564 -34.76 -23.07 -17.67
CA ILE A 564 -36.15 -23.22 -17.20
C ILE A 564 -37.00 -21.99 -17.54
N GLU A 565 -36.49 -20.80 -17.26
CA GLU A 565 -37.18 -19.53 -17.53
C GLU A 565 -37.08 -19.12 -19.00
N LYS A 566 -36.31 -19.85 -19.81
CA LYS A 566 -35.92 -19.47 -21.18
C LYS A 566 -35.32 -18.05 -21.21
N ALA A 567 -34.61 -17.68 -20.14
CA ALA A 567 -34.05 -16.37 -19.93
C ALA A 567 -32.66 -16.23 -20.55
N LYS A 568 -32.32 -15.02 -20.97
CA LYS A 568 -30.97 -14.65 -21.42
C LYS A 568 -30.07 -14.44 -20.20
N LEU A 569 -28.83 -14.89 -20.28
CA LEU A 569 -27.81 -14.58 -19.27
C LEU A 569 -27.02 -13.33 -19.69
N ILE A 570 -26.66 -12.49 -18.71
CA ILE A 570 -25.79 -11.34 -18.99
C ILE A 570 -24.41 -11.82 -19.50
N LYS A 571 -23.84 -11.04 -20.44
CA LYS A 571 -22.59 -11.36 -21.13
C LYS A 571 -21.45 -11.63 -20.14
N THR A 572 -21.20 -10.70 -19.23
CA THR A 572 -20.13 -10.79 -18.21
C THR A 572 -20.23 -12.07 -17.37
N PHE A 573 -21.44 -12.43 -16.93
CA PHE A 573 -21.66 -13.66 -16.17
C PHE A 573 -21.38 -14.92 -17.00
N LYS A 574 -21.79 -14.96 -18.28
CA LYS A 574 -21.45 -16.07 -19.18
C LYS A 574 -19.93 -16.25 -19.31
N TYR A 575 -19.20 -15.16 -19.54
CA TYR A 575 -17.75 -15.18 -19.73
C TYR A 575 -17.01 -15.61 -18.47
N ASN A 576 -17.32 -15.00 -17.33
CA ASN A 576 -16.62 -15.29 -16.07
C ASN A 576 -16.93 -16.71 -15.56
N SER A 577 -18.12 -17.24 -15.88
CA SER A 577 -18.54 -18.57 -15.43
C SER A 577 -18.21 -19.70 -16.41
N GLY A 578 -17.71 -19.39 -17.62
CA GLY A 578 -17.49 -20.39 -18.65
C GLY A 578 -18.77 -21.02 -19.20
N ILE A 579 -19.84 -20.25 -19.32
CA ILE A 579 -21.13 -20.75 -19.81
C ILE A 579 -21.19 -20.57 -21.32
N ILE A 580 -21.37 -21.68 -22.03
CA ILE A 580 -21.43 -21.77 -23.49
C ILE A 580 -22.84 -22.20 -23.94
N ARG A 581 -23.17 -22.00 -25.21
CA ARG A 581 -24.39 -22.53 -25.82
C ARG A 581 -24.12 -23.87 -26.50
N ASP A 582 -24.99 -24.84 -26.23
CA ASP A 582 -25.07 -26.11 -26.94
C ASP A 582 -26.48 -26.19 -27.56
N GLY A 583 -26.58 -25.85 -28.84
CA GLY A 583 -27.86 -25.62 -29.51
C GLY A 583 -28.61 -24.42 -28.92
N LYS A 584 -29.80 -24.65 -28.34
CA LYS A 584 -30.64 -23.62 -27.72
C LYS A 584 -30.47 -23.50 -26.21
N GLU A 585 -29.66 -24.36 -25.60
CA GLU A 585 -29.49 -24.44 -24.14
C GLU A 585 -28.14 -23.90 -23.71
N TYR A 586 -28.10 -23.29 -22.53
CA TYR A 586 -26.84 -22.97 -21.86
C TYR A 586 -26.29 -24.21 -21.17
N LYS A 587 -24.96 -24.39 -21.22
CA LYS A 587 -24.21 -25.41 -20.49
C LYS A 587 -22.92 -24.81 -19.95
N VAL A 588 -22.45 -25.33 -18.82
CA VAL A 588 -21.10 -25.00 -18.34
C VAL A 588 -20.10 -25.72 -19.21
N PHE A 589 -19.09 -25.01 -19.70
CA PHE A 589 -18.04 -25.61 -20.51
C PHE A 589 -17.23 -26.61 -19.68
N GLU A 590 -17.11 -27.82 -20.19
CA GLU A 590 -16.23 -28.87 -19.66
C GLU A 590 -15.17 -29.18 -20.72
N PRO A 591 -13.87 -28.93 -20.43
CA PRO A 591 -12.82 -29.10 -21.41
C PRO A 591 -12.63 -30.57 -21.76
N LYS A 592 -12.63 -30.89 -23.06
CA LYS A 592 -12.17 -32.19 -23.56
C LYS A 592 -10.65 -32.17 -23.64
N VAL A 593 -10.00 -32.86 -22.71
CA VAL A 593 -8.54 -32.93 -22.58
C VAL A 593 -8.01 -34.12 -23.38
N GLU A 594 -7.14 -33.83 -24.34
CA GLU A 594 -6.36 -34.82 -25.10
C GLU A 594 -4.92 -34.81 -24.58
N LYS A 595 -4.45 -35.93 -24.03
CA LYS A 595 -3.05 -36.07 -23.60
C LYS A 595 -2.19 -36.36 -24.84
N LEU A 596 -1.19 -35.52 -25.09
CA LEU A 596 -0.27 -35.71 -26.20
C LEU A 596 0.96 -36.47 -25.72
N SER A 597 1.28 -37.58 -26.38
CA SER A 597 2.51 -38.33 -26.16
C SER A 597 3.69 -37.57 -26.79
N GLY A 598 4.58 -37.01 -25.97
CA GLY A 598 5.76 -36.28 -26.46
C GLY A 598 6.71 -35.89 -25.32
N LYS A 599 7.92 -35.45 -25.68
CA LYS A 599 8.86 -34.77 -24.78
C LYS A 599 9.07 -33.34 -25.31
N PRO A 600 8.61 -32.29 -24.62
CA PRO A 600 7.91 -32.29 -23.32
C PRO A 600 6.49 -32.89 -23.38
N PRO A 601 5.97 -33.45 -22.26
CA PRO A 601 4.58 -33.88 -22.17
C PRO A 601 3.64 -32.68 -22.23
N ALA A 602 2.47 -32.87 -22.85
CA ALA A 602 1.50 -31.79 -23.02
C ALA A 602 0.05 -32.27 -23.00
N ILE A 603 -0.86 -31.34 -22.74
CA ILE A 603 -2.31 -31.49 -22.86
C ILE A 603 -2.80 -30.54 -23.95
N LYS A 604 -3.68 -31.03 -24.83
CA LYS A 604 -4.43 -30.23 -25.80
C LYS A 604 -5.90 -30.14 -25.38
N ILE A 605 -6.46 -28.94 -25.44
CA ILE A 605 -7.89 -28.69 -25.27
C ILE A 605 -8.41 -28.13 -26.60
N ASN A 606 -9.26 -28.91 -27.27
CA ASN A 606 -9.81 -28.53 -28.57
C ASN A 606 -11.08 -27.68 -28.40
N LEU A 607 -11.05 -26.45 -28.91
CA LEU A 607 -12.15 -25.48 -28.86
C LEU A 607 -12.86 -25.32 -30.22
N SER A 608 -12.43 -26.02 -31.27
CA SER A 608 -12.93 -25.81 -32.63
C SER A 608 -14.44 -26.09 -32.78
N HIS A 609 -14.95 -27.02 -31.98
CA HIS A 609 -16.37 -27.38 -31.90
C HIS A 609 -17.24 -26.36 -31.14
N ILE A 610 -16.63 -25.42 -30.42
CA ILE A 610 -17.33 -24.38 -29.67
C ILE A 610 -17.62 -23.21 -30.62
N PRO A 611 -18.85 -22.66 -30.63
CA PRO A 611 -19.16 -21.45 -31.39
C PRO A 611 -18.18 -20.32 -31.06
N LEU A 612 -17.75 -19.57 -32.07
CA LEU A 612 -16.74 -18.52 -31.91
C LEU A 612 -17.06 -17.54 -30.76
N GLY A 613 -18.35 -17.19 -30.61
CA GLY A 613 -18.82 -16.29 -29.56
C GLY A 613 -18.74 -16.82 -28.13
N ASP A 614 -18.62 -18.14 -27.97
CA ASP A 614 -18.55 -18.83 -26.69
C ASP A 614 -17.13 -19.37 -26.40
N ARG A 615 -16.24 -19.44 -27.41
CA ARG A 615 -14.83 -19.81 -27.23
C ARG A 615 -14.12 -18.91 -26.23
N PHE A 616 -14.46 -17.63 -26.17
CA PHE A 616 -13.86 -16.68 -25.22
C PHE A 616 -14.22 -17.04 -23.77
N ALA A 617 -15.47 -17.44 -23.52
CA ALA A 617 -15.91 -17.95 -22.21
C ALA A 617 -15.21 -19.28 -21.86
N ALA A 618 -15.01 -20.15 -22.85
CA ALA A 618 -14.29 -21.41 -22.65
C ALA A 618 -12.80 -21.19 -22.32
N ILE A 619 -12.12 -20.27 -23.03
CA ILE A 619 -10.73 -19.89 -22.75
C ILE A 619 -10.63 -19.30 -21.34
N ASN A 620 -11.50 -18.32 -21.02
CA ASN A 620 -11.50 -17.70 -19.70
C ASN A 620 -11.71 -18.74 -18.60
N ARG A 621 -12.66 -19.67 -18.77
CA ARG A 621 -12.91 -20.76 -17.83
C ARG A 621 -11.69 -21.64 -17.58
N ILE A 622 -10.90 -21.93 -18.61
CA ILE A 622 -9.67 -22.72 -18.49
C ILE A 622 -8.61 -21.92 -17.74
N VAL A 623 -8.42 -20.65 -18.11
CA VAL A 623 -7.40 -19.76 -17.53
C VAL A 623 -7.71 -19.45 -16.05
N THR A 624 -8.96 -19.18 -15.69
CA THR A 624 -9.36 -18.83 -14.31
C THR A 624 -9.58 -20.04 -13.39
N GLY A 625 -9.11 -21.24 -13.79
CA GLY A 625 -9.11 -22.43 -12.93
C GLY A 625 -10.47 -23.12 -12.81
N GLY A 626 -11.31 -23.03 -13.83
CA GLY A 626 -12.55 -23.74 -13.91
C GLY A 626 -12.38 -25.26 -13.97
N LYS A 627 -12.31 -25.91 -12.80
CA LYS A 627 -12.41 -27.38 -12.66
C LYS A 627 -11.31 -28.23 -13.33
N ILE A 628 -10.12 -27.72 -13.66
CA ILE A 628 -8.92 -28.58 -13.76
C ILE A 628 -8.38 -28.81 -12.32
N ARG A 629 -9.27 -29.24 -11.43
CA ARG A 629 -9.00 -29.64 -10.03
C ARG A 629 -9.34 -31.12 -9.82
N SER A 630 -9.49 -31.90 -10.89
CA SER A 630 -9.70 -33.34 -10.71
C SER A 630 -8.45 -33.92 -10.06
N ARG A 631 -8.67 -34.70 -9.00
CA ARG A 631 -7.72 -35.47 -8.19
C ARG A 631 -6.68 -36.30 -8.96
N GLU A 632 -6.71 -36.29 -10.29
CA GLU A 632 -5.85 -37.08 -11.16
C GLU A 632 -4.54 -36.35 -11.55
N ALA A 633 -4.39 -35.04 -11.26
CA ALA A 633 -3.18 -34.28 -11.59
C ALA A 633 -2.14 -34.15 -10.45
N GLY A 634 -2.42 -34.65 -9.23
CA GLY A 634 -1.52 -34.54 -8.08
C GLY A 634 -1.40 -33.11 -7.52
N ASP A 635 -0.84 -32.97 -6.32
CA ASP A 635 -0.77 -31.75 -5.46
C ASP A 635 0.05 -30.57 -6.04
N HIS A 636 0.07 -30.35 -7.36
CA HIS A 636 0.97 -29.40 -8.02
C HIS A 636 0.26 -28.23 -8.74
N VAL A 637 -1.08 -28.18 -8.76
CA VAL A 637 -1.85 -27.15 -9.50
C VAL A 637 -2.33 -25.99 -8.62
N ASP A 638 -2.05 -26.00 -7.31
CA ASP A 638 -2.50 -24.95 -6.39
C ASP A 638 -1.79 -23.59 -6.59
N ARG A 639 -0.77 -23.48 -7.45
CA ARG A 639 0.02 -22.26 -7.65
C ARG A 639 -0.33 -21.41 -8.88
N ILE A 640 -1.34 -21.78 -9.66
CA ILE A 640 -1.83 -20.91 -10.75
C ILE A 640 -2.58 -19.69 -10.16
N HIS A 641 -3.05 -19.77 -8.90
CA HIS A 641 -3.84 -18.71 -8.27
C HIS A 641 -3.07 -17.47 -7.81
N ASP A 642 -1.74 -17.50 -7.72
CA ASP A 642 -0.98 -16.33 -7.24
C ASP A 642 -0.63 -15.33 -8.35
N HIS A 643 -0.89 -15.66 -9.62
CA HIS A 643 -0.44 -14.84 -10.73
C HIS A 643 -1.54 -14.63 -11.76
N ASP A 644 -2.00 -13.38 -11.85
CA ASP A 644 -2.70 -12.83 -13.00
C ASP A 644 -1.92 -13.18 -14.28
N THR A 645 -2.31 -14.26 -14.96
CA THR A 645 -1.70 -14.61 -16.25
C THR A 645 -1.90 -13.43 -17.18
N GLU A 646 -0.90 -13.10 -18.00
CA GLU A 646 -1.01 -11.98 -18.94
C GLU A 646 -2.20 -12.16 -19.89
N VAL A 647 -2.56 -13.42 -20.17
CA VAL A 647 -3.77 -13.81 -20.89
C VAL A 647 -5.03 -13.39 -20.13
N GLN A 648 -5.13 -13.68 -18.83
CA GLN A 648 -6.26 -13.23 -18.00
C GLN A 648 -6.36 -11.71 -17.98
N LEU A 649 -5.23 -11.00 -17.81
CA LEU A 649 -5.22 -9.55 -17.87
C LEU A 649 -5.70 -9.03 -19.22
N LYS A 650 -5.22 -9.58 -20.34
CA LYS A 650 -5.67 -9.20 -21.70
C LYS A 650 -7.17 -9.47 -21.89
N LEU A 651 -7.67 -10.61 -21.39
CA LEU A 651 -9.09 -10.95 -21.41
C LEU A 651 -9.90 -9.92 -20.61
N ASP A 652 -9.48 -9.59 -19.39
CA ASP A 652 -10.13 -8.61 -18.51
C ASP A 652 -10.10 -7.19 -19.11
N TYR A 653 -8.97 -6.77 -19.69
CA TYR A 653 -8.82 -5.48 -20.37
C TYR A 653 -9.76 -5.33 -21.55
N ALA A 654 -9.89 -6.36 -22.37
CA ALA A 654 -10.77 -6.33 -23.53
C ALA A 654 -12.25 -6.31 -23.16
N LEU A 655 -12.62 -6.96 -22.05
CA LEU A 655 -13.98 -6.94 -21.53
C LEU A 655 -14.35 -5.61 -20.86
N ALA A 656 -13.38 -4.80 -20.43
CA ALA A 656 -13.59 -3.53 -19.74
C ALA A 656 -13.66 -2.29 -20.68
N ASP A 657 -13.33 -2.43 -21.96
CA ASP A 657 -13.30 -1.46 -23.07
C ASP A 657 -12.95 0.04 -22.85
N GLN A 658 -12.44 0.48 -21.68
CA GLN A 658 -11.47 1.58 -21.50
C GLN A 658 -11.23 1.95 -20.01
N LYS A 659 -9.97 2.26 -19.69
CA LYS A 659 -9.43 2.77 -18.40
C LYS A 659 -9.54 1.83 -17.20
N TYR A 660 -8.66 0.83 -17.19
CA TYR A 660 -8.16 0.28 -15.94
C TYR A 660 -7.22 1.31 -15.29
N ILE A 661 -7.73 2.09 -14.33
CA ILE A 661 -6.88 2.75 -13.34
C ILE A 661 -6.68 1.70 -12.24
N ARG A 662 -5.43 1.24 -12.04
CA ARG A 662 -5.06 0.32 -10.94
C ARG A 662 -5.75 0.80 -9.64
N GLY A 663 -6.72 0.02 -9.16
CA GLY A 663 -7.44 0.31 -7.89
C GLY A 663 -8.93 0.67 -8.01
N GLN A 664 -9.54 0.68 -9.20
CA GLN A 664 -11.01 0.83 -9.32
C GLN A 664 -11.57 -0.26 -10.25
N SER A 665 -12.45 -1.13 -9.73
CA SER A 665 -13.14 -2.17 -10.50
C SER A 665 -14.28 -1.57 -11.33
N VAL A 666 -13.91 -0.98 -12.47
CA VAL A 666 -14.83 -0.31 -13.40
C VAL A 666 -15.31 -1.31 -14.46
N TRP A 667 -16.39 -2.04 -14.18
CA TRP A 667 -17.15 -2.85 -15.16
C TRP A 667 -18.28 -2.01 -15.79
N HIS A 668 -17.97 -0.88 -16.43
CA HIS A 668 -18.99 0.16 -16.69
C HIS A 668 -19.65 0.21 -18.07
N GLU A 669 -19.27 -0.57 -19.08
CA GLU A 669 -19.83 -0.32 -20.43
C GLU A 669 -20.18 -1.55 -21.26
N VAL A 670 -20.63 -2.66 -20.65
CA VAL A 670 -21.32 -3.68 -21.45
C VAL A 670 -22.82 -3.36 -21.46
N THR A 671 -23.17 -2.41 -22.32
CA THR A 671 -24.53 -1.97 -22.61
C THR A 671 -25.41 -3.12 -23.09
N GLN A 672 -26.71 -2.88 -22.95
CA GLN A 672 -27.89 -3.69 -23.19
C GLN A 672 -28.06 -4.22 -24.64
N GLU A 673 -27.06 -4.09 -25.52
CA GLU A 673 -27.12 -4.62 -26.88
C GLU A 673 -26.75 -6.11 -26.94
N ASP A 674 -27.80 -6.92 -26.90
CA ASP A 674 -28.01 -8.24 -27.52
C ASP A 674 -27.01 -9.38 -27.30
N SER A 675 -27.51 -10.40 -26.58
CA SER A 675 -27.04 -11.80 -26.63
C SER A 675 -27.39 -12.53 -27.93
N ASP A 676 -28.21 -11.91 -28.78
CA ASP A 676 -28.77 -12.55 -29.97
C ASP A 676 -28.05 -12.10 -31.25
N ASN A 677 -27.34 -10.97 -31.19
CA ASN A 677 -26.57 -10.37 -32.28
C ASN A 677 -25.07 -10.32 -31.94
N TRP A 678 -24.49 -11.41 -31.44
CA TRP A 678 -23.06 -11.64 -31.70
C TRP A 678 -22.94 -11.93 -33.19
N GLY A 679 -23.09 -10.89 -34.03
CA GLY A 679 -22.70 -10.97 -35.42
C GLY A 679 -21.21 -11.34 -35.41
N GLY A 680 -20.78 -12.22 -36.32
CA GLY A 680 -19.38 -12.67 -36.35
C GLY A 680 -18.37 -11.52 -36.27
N LYS A 681 -18.77 -10.33 -36.73
CA LYS A 681 -18.01 -9.08 -36.67
C LYS A 681 -17.65 -8.57 -35.26
N ASP A 682 -18.58 -8.56 -34.30
CA ASP A 682 -18.31 -8.00 -32.96
C ASP A 682 -17.40 -8.92 -32.13
N VAL A 683 -17.60 -10.22 -32.35
CA VAL A 683 -16.75 -11.28 -31.80
C VAL A 683 -15.34 -11.17 -32.38
N ASP A 684 -15.24 -11.10 -33.70
CA ASP A 684 -13.98 -10.93 -34.41
C ASP A 684 -13.24 -9.67 -33.96
N ASP A 685 -13.95 -8.57 -33.73
CA ASP A 685 -13.34 -7.31 -33.29
C ASP A 685 -12.85 -7.41 -31.83
N LEU A 686 -13.56 -8.11 -30.95
CA LEU A 686 -13.06 -8.45 -29.61
C LEU A 686 -11.83 -9.35 -29.69
N TYR A 687 -11.87 -10.43 -30.47
CA TYR A 687 -10.71 -11.31 -30.68
C TYR A 687 -9.52 -10.52 -31.19
N LYS A 688 -9.69 -9.66 -32.20
CA LYS A 688 -8.60 -8.82 -32.73
C LYS A 688 -8.05 -7.81 -31.72
N LYS A 689 -8.86 -7.36 -30.75
CA LYS A 689 -8.38 -6.50 -29.66
C LYS A 689 -7.50 -7.29 -28.66
N VAL A 690 -7.81 -8.56 -28.41
CA VAL A 690 -7.15 -9.37 -27.36
C VAL A 690 -6.01 -10.23 -27.91
N PHE A 691 -6.27 -10.86 -29.04
CA PHE A 691 -5.47 -11.92 -29.65
C PHE A 691 -5.21 -11.58 -31.11
N ILE A 692 -4.14 -12.15 -31.66
CA ILE A 692 -3.74 -11.90 -33.04
C ILE A 692 -4.46 -12.84 -34.03
N GLY A 693 -5.29 -13.75 -33.51
CA GLY A 693 -6.13 -14.67 -34.28
C GLY A 693 -7.37 -15.08 -33.48
N THR A 694 -7.99 -16.19 -33.90
CA THR A 694 -9.16 -16.78 -33.25
C THR A 694 -8.84 -18.15 -32.67
N PRO A 695 -8.20 -18.22 -31.47
CA PRO A 695 -7.74 -19.49 -30.92
C PRO A 695 -8.81 -20.58 -30.95
N ASP A 696 -8.45 -21.72 -31.53
CA ASP A 696 -9.29 -22.91 -31.63
C ASP A 696 -8.71 -24.11 -30.86
N ALA A 697 -7.51 -23.95 -30.30
CA ALA A 697 -6.91 -24.91 -29.38
C ALA A 697 -6.08 -24.22 -28.29
N ILE A 698 -6.04 -24.85 -27.13
CA ILE A 698 -5.13 -24.52 -26.02
C ILE A 698 -4.18 -25.69 -25.82
N TYR A 699 -2.89 -25.39 -25.67
CA TYR A 699 -1.88 -26.36 -25.29
C TYR A 699 -1.28 -25.98 -23.93
N LEU A 700 -1.17 -26.96 -23.03
CA LEU A 700 -0.49 -26.87 -21.75
C LEU A 700 0.75 -27.76 -21.83
N VAL A 701 1.93 -27.16 -21.92
CA VAL A 701 3.20 -27.88 -22.20
C VAL A 701 4.07 -27.86 -20.95
N THR A 702 4.42 -29.02 -20.39
CA THR A 702 5.28 -29.07 -19.19
C THR A 702 6.75 -29.09 -19.57
N VAL A 703 7.43 -27.95 -19.42
CA VAL A 703 8.88 -27.83 -19.64
C VAL A 703 9.66 -28.05 -18.36
N THR A 704 10.89 -28.56 -18.48
CA THR A 704 11.84 -28.69 -17.36
C THR A 704 12.96 -27.66 -17.45
N TYR A 705 13.40 -27.11 -16.34
CA TYR A 705 14.56 -26.20 -16.27
C TYR A 705 15.34 -26.38 -14.96
N GLY A 706 16.54 -25.79 -14.86
CA GLY A 706 17.43 -25.93 -13.73
C GLY A 706 17.75 -27.40 -13.40
N THR A 707 17.83 -27.73 -12.11
CA THR A 707 18.12 -29.08 -11.61
C THR A 707 16.87 -29.99 -11.52
N ASN A 708 15.93 -29.90 -12.48
CA ASN A 708 14.63 -30.61 -12.55
C ASN A 708 13.39 -29.87 -12.02
N LYS A 709 13.38 -28.53 -12.05
CA LYS A 709 12.12 -27.79 -11.85
C LYS A 709 11.21 -28.00 -13.07
N LYS A 710 9.90 -28.13 -12.86
CA LYS A 710 8.88 -28.23 -13.93
C LYS A 710 8.06 -26.94 -13.97
N HIS A 711 7.67 -26.51 -15.15
CA HIS A 711 6.76 -25.39 -15.36
C HIS A 711 5.81 -25.71 -16.51
N GLU A 712 4.54 -25.35 -16.37
CA GLU A 712 3.53 -25.54 -17.40
C GLU A 712 3.38 -24.25 -18.20
N VAL A 713 3.72 -24.32 -19.48
CA VAL A 713 3.62 -23.21 -20.43
C VAL A 713 2.28 -23.31 -21.15
N PHE A 714 1.48 -22.25 -21.04
CA PHE A 714 0.19 -22.12 -21.72
C PHE A 714 0.39 -21.51 -23.11
N MET A 715 -0.18 -22.14 -24.14
CA MET A 715 -0.11 -21.68 -25.53
C MET A 715 -1.50 -21.67 -26.17
N LEU A 716 -1.85 -20.58 -26.85
CA LEU A 716 -3.04 -20.48 -27.68
C LEU A 716 -2.68 -20.70 -29.14
N ALA A 717 -3.41 -21.57 -29.83
CA ALA A 717 -3.24 -21.82 -31.24
C ALA A 717 -4.51 -21.49 -32.03
N ASP A 718 -4.31 -20.90 -33.21
CA ASP A 718 -5.29 -20.72 -34.26
C ASP A 718 -4.86 -21.62 -35.43
N GLY A 719 -5.47 -22.81 -35.51
CA GLY A 719 -5.06 -23.87 -36.42
C GLY A 719 -3.64 -24.36 -36.12
N SER A 720 -2.74 -24.20 -37.09
CA SER A 720 -1.32 -24.58 -36.97
C SER A 720 -0.43 -23.46 -36.45
N THR A 721 -1.00 -22.30 -36.08
CA THR A 721 -0.22 -21.14 -35.65
C THR A 721 -0.44 -20.86 -34.17
N VAL A 722 0.63 -20.90 -33.37
CA VAL A 722 0.62 -20.43 -31.98
C VAL A 722 0.55 -18.91 -32.00
N VAL A 723 -0.54 -18.35 -31.53
CA VAL A 723 -0.81 -16.90 -31.54
C VAL A 723 -0.47 -16.21 -30.23
N GLU A 724 -0.35 -16.96 -29.14
CA GLU A 724 0.01 -16.45 -27.81
C GLU A 724 0.71 -17.55 -26.99
N VAL A 725 1.71 -17.17 -26.19
CA VAL A 725 2.42 -17.99 -25.22
C VAL A 725 2.50 -17.20 -23.92
N ASP A 726 2.04 -17.78 -22.81
CA ASP A 726 1.87 -17.07 -21.53
C ASP A 726 3.16 -16.38 -21.02
N GLY A 727 2.95 -15.17 -20.47
CA GLY A 727 3.90 -14.25 -19.84
C GLY A 727 4.67 -14.81 -18.66
N THR A 728 4.09 -15.76 -17.94
CA THR A 728 4.70 -16.35 -16.74
C THR A 728 6.00 -17.09 -17.04
N THR A 729 6.16 -17.59 -18.28
CA THR A 729 7.36 -18.31 -18.74
C THR A 729 8.67 -17.56 -18.48
N GLU A 730 8.69 -16.22 -18.52
CA GLU A 730 9.89 -15.40 -18.22
C GLU A 730 9.99 -14.94 -16.77
N ARG A 731 8.90 -15.00 -15.99
CA ARG A 731 8.83 -14.47 -14.62
C ARG A 731 9.12 -15.50 -13.54
N HIS A 732 9.13 -16.79 -13.89
CA HIS A 732 9.57 -17.83 -12.95
C HIS A 732 11.09 -17.79 -12.74
N ASP A 733 11.59 -18.48 -11.70
CA ASP A 733 13.02 -18.61 -11.32
C ASP A 733 13.92 -19.23 -12.42
N LEU A 734 13.86 -18.77 -13.67
CA LEU A 734 14.83 -19.04 -14.72
C LEU A 734 16.09 -18.26 -14.35
N GLN A 735 16.84 -18.78 -13.37
CA GLN A 735 17.99 -18.12 -12.76
C GLN A 735 19.19 -18.04 -13.72
N SER A 736 19.18 -18.83 -14.81
CA SER A 736 20.26 -18.86 -15.79
C SER A 736 19.79 -18.70 -17.24
N TRP A 737 20.70 -18.24 -18.10
CA TRP A 737 20.50 -18.22 -19.56
C TRP A 737 20.29 -19.62 -20.13
N GLY A 738 20.96 -20.62 -19.53
CA GLY A 738 20.78 -22.02 -19.88
C GLY A 738 19.33 -22.48 -19.71
N ASP A 739 18.61 -21.95 -18.71
CA ASP A 739 17.21 -22.30 -18.49
C ASP A 739 16.30 -21.80 -19.62
N HIS A 740 16.52 -20.57 -20.11
CA HIS A 740 15.75 -19.99 -21.22
C HIS A 740 15.99 -20.76 -22.52
N GLU A 741 17.24 -21.15 -22.80
CA GLU A 741 17.58 -21.97 -23.97
C GLU A 741 16.97 -23.38 -23.87
N ILE A 742 17.03 -24.00 -22.69
CA ILE A 742 16.41 -25.29 -22.41
C ILE A 742 14.89 -25.23 -22.62
N VAL A 743 14.22 -24.18 -22.14
CA VAL A 743 12.77 -23.98 -22.35
C VAL A 743 12.46 -23.73 -23.83
N ALA A 744 13.17 -22.82 -24.49
CA ALA A 744 12.99 -22.52 -25.92
C ALA A 744 13.11 -23.78 -26.79
N ASN A 745 14.14 -24.60 -26.54
CA ASN A 745 14.36 -25.85 -27.26
C ASN A 745 13.24 -26.86 -27.03
N GLN A 746 12.76 -27.01 -25.79
CA GLN A 746 11.63 -27.90 -25.49
C GLN A 746 10.33 -27.45 -26.16
N LEU A 747 10.04 -26.14 -26.14
CA LEU A 747 8.86 -25.58 -26.78
C LEU A 747 8.92 -25.67 -28.31
N ASN A 748 10.09 -25.48 -28.92
CA ASN A 748 10.27 -25.69 -30.36
C ASN A 748 10.11 -27.16 -30.74
N ALA A 749 10.73 -28.08 -29.98
CA ALA A 749 10.58 -29.51 -30.21
C ALA A 749 9.12 -29.97 -30.08
N PHE A 750 8.40 -29.40 -29.11
CA PHE A 750 6.97 -29.61 -28.97
C PHE A 750 6.19 -29.09 -30.20
N ALA A 751 6.50 -27.87 -30.67
CA ALA A 751 5.85 -27.28 -31.82
C ALA A 751 6.10 -28.10 -33.10
N ASP A 752 7.34 -28.54 -33.34
CA ASP A 752 7.70 -29.42 -34.46
C ASP A 752 6.91 -30.73 -34.42
N ALA A 753 6.83 -31.38 -33.26
CA ALA A 753 6.11 -32.65 -33.09
C ALA A 753 4.59 -32.53 -33.35
N ASN A 754 4.05 -31.31 -33.26
CA ASN A 754 2.62 -31.04 -33.41
C ASN A 754 2.29 -30.20 -34.66
N ASN A 755 3.25 -30.01 -35.57
CA ASN A 755 3.11 -29.17 -36.78
C ASN A 755 2.61 -27.76 -36.46
N LEU A 756 3.17 -27.15 -35.41
CA LEU A 756 2.86 -25.79 -34.98
C LEU A 756 3.98 -24.83 -35.38
N ASP A 757 3.61 -23.61 -35.77
CA ASP A 757 4.52 -22.49 -35.97
C ASP A 757 4.14 -21.32 -35.06
N TYR A 758 5.12 -20.55 -34.59
CA TYR A 758 4.86 -19.40 -33.74
C TYR A 758 4.60 -18.15 -34.57
N HIS A 759 3.48 -17.47 -34.29
CA HIS A 759 3.24 -16.13 -34.80
C HIS A 759 4.34 -15.18 -34.26
N LYS A 760 4.80 -14.23 -35.07
CA LYS A 760 5.92 -13.31 -34.72
C LYS A 760 5.74 -12.53 -33.41
N ASN A 761 4.50 -12.41 -32.94
CA ASN A 761 4.13 -11.67 -31.74
C ASN A 761 3.58 -12.59 -30.62
N ALA A 762 3.68 -13.92 -30.77
CA ALA A 762 3.09 -14.87 -29.82
C ALA A 762 3.69 -14.78 -28.41
N LEU A 763 4.93 -14.32 -28.29
CA LEU A 763 5.59 -14.10 -27.00
C LEU A 763 5.42 -12.67 -26.48
N GLY A 764 4.62 -11.79 -27.10
CA GLY A 764 4.57 -10.37 -26.71
C GLY A 764 5.91 -9.64 -26.87
N ASP A 765 6.07 -8.47 -26.23
CA ASP A 765 7.31 -7.68 -26.21
C ASP A 765 8.33 -8.21 -25.17
N LYS A 766 8.49 -9.54 -25.12
CA LYS A 766 9.35 -10.24 -24.15
C LYS A 766 10.84 -10.15 -24.52
N GLU A 767 11.67 -10.02 -23.50
CA GLU A 767 13.04 -9.51 -23.66
C GLU A 767 14.04 -10.62 -23.99
N GLU A 768 13.85 -11.83 -23.42
CA GLU A 768 14.78 -12.94 -23.56
C GLU A 768 14.31 -14.01 -24.55
N LEU A 769 13.04 -14.46 -24.46
CA LEU A 769 12.45 -15.35 -25.44
C LEU A 769 11.80 -14.54 -26.57
N ARG A 770 12.22 -14.80 -27.82
CA ARG A 770 11.76 -14.07 -29.01
C ARG A 770 11.34 -15.03 -30.10
N ILE A 771 10.42 -14.61 -30.96
CA ILE A 771 10.08 -15.38 -32.16
C ILE A 771 10.96 -14.95 -33.34
N SER A 772 11.76 -15.87 -33.86
CA SER A 772 12.59 -15.67 -35.05
C SER A 772 12.38 -16.82 -36.02
N GLY A 773 11.92 -16.51 -37.25
CA GLY A 773 11.66 -17.54 -38.27
C GLY A 773 10.57 -18.54 -37.87
N GLY A 774 9.56 -18.13 -37.11
CA GLY A 774 8.47 -19.01 -36.66
C GLY A 774 8.84 -19.94 -35.50
N ARG A 775 10.01 -19.75 -34.87
CA ARG A 775 10.51 -20.52 -33.74
C ARG A 775 10.90 -19.61 -32.58
N ILE A 776 10.87 -20.14 -31.35
CA ILE A 776 11.37 -19.45 -30.16
C ILE A 776 12.90 -19.47 -30.20
N ALA A 777 13.53 -18.31 -30.04
CA ALA A 777 14.97 -18.16 -29.90
C ALA A 777 15.26 -17.31 -28.67
N THR A 778 16.40 -17.55 -28.02
CA THR A 778 16.87 -16.71 -26.92
C THR A 778 17.66 -15.51 -27.44
N GLY A 779 17.66 -14.40 -26.71
CA GLY A 779 18.48 -13.22 -27.04
C GLY A 779 19.96 -13.58 -27.16
N SER A 780 20.44 -14.47 -26.28
CA SER A 780 21.80 -15.00 -26.25
C SER A 780 22.13 -15.87 -27.45
N MET A 781 21.26 -16.77 -27.88
CA MET A 781 21.50 -17.60 -29.07
C MET A 781 21.66 -16.73 -30.30
N ILE A 782 20.82 -15.69 -30.44
CA ILE A 782 20.92 -14.73 -31.55
C ILE A 782 22.26 -13.98 -31.48
N GLN A 783 22.67 -13.50 -30.29
CA GLN A 783 23.96 -12.84 -30.11
C GLN A 783 25.15 -13.78 -30.37
N LYS A 784 25.10 -15.03 -29.92
CA LYS A 784 26.13 -16.05 -30.15
C LYS A 784 26.28 -16.35 -31.63
N GLN A 785 25.18 -16.51 -32.35
CA GLN A 785 25.19 -16.69 -33.82
C GLN A 785 25.78 -15.46 -34.54
N GLN A 786 25.48 -14.25 -34.07
CA GLN A 786 26.08 -13.02 -34.60
C GLN A 786 27.59 -12.97 -34.33
N LEU A 787 28.02 -13.28 -33.10
CA LEU A 787 29.42 -13.33 -32.69
C LEU A 787 30.22 -14.38 -33.46
N GLU A 788 29.68 -15.58 -33.65
CA GLU A 788 30.30 -16.62 -34.47
C GLU A 788 30.41 -16.19 -35.94
N SER A 789 29.41 -15.47 -36.46
CA SER A 789 29.48 -14.89 -37.81
C SER A 789 30.62 -13.86 -37.92
N LEU A 790 30.82 -13.03 -36.90
CA LEU A 790 31.89 -12.03 -36.86
C LEU A 790 33.28 -12.67 -36.66
N LYS A 791 33.40 -13.70 -35.80
CA LYS A 791 34.60 -14.52 -35.62
C LYS A 791 34.98 -15.21 -36.94
N LYS A 792 34.03 -15.82 -37.65
CA LYS A 792 34.23 -16.43 -38.99
C LYS A 792 34.68 -15.41 -40.05
N LYS A 793 34.27 -14.15 -39.91
CA LYS A 793 34.70 -13.04 -40.78
C LYS A 793 36.07 -12.46 -40.40
N GLY A 794 36.74 -13.01 -39.37
CA GLY A 794 38.05 -12.53 -38.88
C GLY A 794 38.00 -11.14 -38.26
N MET A 795 36.82 -10.67 -37.87
CA MET A 795 36.61 -9.30 -37.39
C MET A 795 36.89 -9.13 -35.90
N ILE A 796 37.06 -10.22 -35.15
CA ILE A 796 37.26 -10.19 -33.69
C ILE A 796 38.09 -11.39 -33.21
N GLY A 797 38.88 -11.18 -32.15
CA GLY A 797 39.77 -12.17 -31.53
C GLY A 797 39.08 -13.20 -30.62
N LYS A 798 39.86 -13.85 -29.74
CA LYS A 798 39.30 -14.68 -28.66
C LYS A 798 38.64 -13.78 -27.60
N GLU A 799 37.55 -14.27 -27.04
CA GLU A 799 36.76 -13.52 -26.04
C GLU A 799 37.59 -13.26 -24.79
N GLY A 800 37.55 -12.05 -24.23
CA GLY A 800 38.32 -11.66 -23.04
C GLY A 800 39.82 -11.40 -23.26
N THR A 801 40.35 -11.54 -24.49
CA THR A 801 41.75 -11.21 -24.80
C THR A 801 41.94 -9.85 -25.46
N ASP A 802 40.85 -9.18 -25.83
CA ASP A 802 40.87 -7.88 -26.48
C ASP A 802 40.89 -6.77 -25.41
N GLU A 803 42.06 -6.14 -25.25
CA GLU A 803 42.30 -5.06 -24.28
C GLU A 803 43.00 -3.87 -24.96
N VAL A 804 42.58 -2.65 -24.60
CA VAL A 804 43.25 -1.41 -25.00
C VAL A 804 43.71 -0.69 -23.74
N PRO A 805 45.02 -0.68 -23.45
CA PRO A 805 45.55 0.07 -22.32
C PRO A 805 45.69 1.56 -22.64
N PHE A 806 45.45 2.40 -21.64
CA PHE A 806 45.56 3.85 -21.72
C PHE A 806 46.69 4.36 -20.82
N LYS A 807 47.18 5.58 -21.12
CA LYS A 807 48.37 6.16 -20.44
C LYS A 807 48.14 6.48 -18.96
N ASP A 808 46.90 6.66 -18.55
CA ASP A 808 46.49 6.86 -17.16
C ASP A 808 46.41 5.55 -16.35
N GLY A 809 46.66 4.41 -17.01
CA GLY A 809 46.57 3.07 -16.43
C GLY A 809 45.17 2.46 -16.51
N THR A 810 44.21 3.14 -17.12
CA THR A 810 42.89 2.58 -17.42
C THR A 810 42.98 1.58 -18.56
N ASN A 811 42.17 0.51 -18.52
CA ASN A 811 42.05 -0.47 -19.58
C ASN A 811 40.61 -0.55 -20.09
N LEU A 812 40.45 -0.67 -21.41
CA LEU A 812 39.19 -1.00 -22.06
C LEU A 812 39.24 -2.48 -22.45
N THR A 813 38.47 -3.30 -21.76
CA THR A 813 38.50 -4.76 -21.92
C THR A 813 37.15 -5.25 -22.41
N ARG A 814 37.15 -6.15 -23.40
CA ARG A 814 35.92 -6.80 -23.85
C ARG A 814 35.37 -7.73 -22.76
N MET A 815 34.10 -7.56 -22.41
CA MET A 815 33.44 -8.42 -21.42
C MET A 815 33.15 -9.80 -22.01
N SER A 816 33.21 -10.86 -21.20
CA SER A 816 32.72 -12.18 -21.62
C SER A 816 31.19 -12.19 -21.74
N GLN A 817 30.62 -13.19 -22.44
CA GLN A 817 29.17 -13.41 -22.46
C GLN A 817 28.57 -13.51 -21.05
N GLU A 818 29.24 -14.21 -20.12
CA GLU A 818 28.81 -14.35 -18.73
C GLU A 818 28.86 -13.02 -17.97
N GLU A 819 29.91 -12.22 -18.16
CA GLU A 819 30.03 -10.89 -17.55
C GLU A 819 28.95 -9.92 -18.08
N GLN A 820 28.67 -9.94 -19.39
CA GLN A 820 27.61 -9.13 -20.01
C GLN A 820 26.23 -9.55 -19.50
N ALA A 821 26.01 -10.85 -19.36
CA ALA A 821 24.81 -11.43 -18.80
C ALA A 821 24.59 -11.04 -17.33
N GLU A 822 25.62 -11.15 -16.49
CA GLU A 822 25.57 -10.73 -15.09
C GLU A 822 25.29 -9.24 -14.96
N TRP A 823 25.83 -8.44 -15.87
CA TRP A 823 25.61 -7.01 -15.94
C TRP A 823 24.15 -6.64 -16.30
N VAL A 824 23.56 -7.29 -17.32
CA VAL A 824 22.14 -7.07 -17.69
C VAL A 824 21.20 -7.39 -16.51
N ARG A 825 21.53 -8.39 -15.68
CA ARG A 825 20.72 -8.77 -14.51
C ARG A 825 20.72 -7.75 -13.37
N ARG A 826 21.71 -6.86 -13.28
CA ARG A 826 21.95 -6.01 -12.09
C ARG A 826 21.24 -4.66 -12.08
N GLY A 827 20.49 -4.26 -13.11
CA GLY A 827 19.67 -3.05 -13.01
C GLY A 827 19.44 -2.25 -14.29
N LEU A 828 19.55 -2.84 -15.47
CA LEU A 828 19.05 -2.17 -16.68
C LEU A 828 17.70 -2.75 -17.08
N ASP A 829 16.74 -1.84 -17.27
CA ASP A 829 15.57 -2.04 -18.11
C ASP A 829 16.10 -2.58 -19.47
N VAL A 830 15.76 -3.82 -19.83
CA VAL A 830 16.47 -4.68 -20.83
C VAL A 830 16.30 -4.17 -22.27
N ARG A 831 15.76 -2.95 -22.41
CA ARG A 831 15.79 -2.12 -23.62
C ARG A 831 17.21 -1.67 -24.04
N SER A 832 18.26 -1.97 -23.26
CA SER A 832 19.65 -1.75 -23.68
C SER A 832 19.98 -2.60 -24.92
N LEU A 833 20.22 -1.89 -26.02
CA LEU A 833 20.29 -2.41 -27.39
C LEU A 833 21.33 -3.54 -27.60
N PRO A 834 21.10 -4.47 -28.56
CA PRO A 834 22.03 -5.54 -28.89
C PRO A 834 23.41 -5.01 -29.25
N GLY A 835 24.47 -5.58 -28.66
CA GLY A 835 25.87 -5.20 -28.92
C GLY A 835 26.85 -5.88 -27.98
N GLU A 836 28.14 -5.70 -28.24
CA GLU A 836 29.24 -6.19 -27.39
C GLU A 836 29.51 -5.20 -26.26
N GLY A 837 29.48 -5.67 -25.01
CA GLY A 837 29.88 -4.89 -23.84
C GLY A 837 31.40 -4.83 -23.67
N TRP A 838 31.92 -3.63 -23.45
CA TRP A 838 33.32 -3.36 -23.16
C TRP A 838 33.43 -2.62 -21.83
N LYS A 839 34.04 -3.23 -20.83
CA LYS A 839 34.24 -2.60 -19.52
C LYS A 839 35.45 -1.67 -19.57
N VAL A 840 35.30 -0.51 -18.96
CA VAL A 840 36.39 0.44 -18.70
C VAL A 840 36.78 0.27 -17.24
N VAL A 841 38.04 -0.08 -17.00
CA VAL A 841 38.55 -0.39 -15.66
C VAL A 841 39.75 0.51 -15.38
N ASP A 842 39.75 1.26 -14.29
CA ASP A 842 40.88 2.12 -13.92
C ASP A 842 42.12 1.32 -13.48
N ARG A 843 43.23 2.01 -13.23
CA ARG A 843 44.49 1.42 -12.78
C ARG A 843 44.41 0.62 -11.46
N ASN A 844 43.36 0.83 -10.67
CA ASN A 844 43.13 0.17 -9.40
C ASN A 844 42.15 -1.02 -9.53
N GLY A 845 41.64 -1.30 -10.73
CA GLY A 845 40.65 -2.35 -10.97
C GLY A 845 39.19 -1.89 -10.79
N ASN A 846 38.92 -0.59 -10.60
CA ASN A 846 37.55 -0.10 -10.43
C ASN A 846 36.86 0.07 -11.78
N HIS A 847 35.57 -0.29 -11.84
CA HIS A 847 34.75 -0.12 -13.04
C HIS A 847 34.37 1.35 -13.24
N LEU A 848 34.90 1.99 -14.28
CA LEU A 848 34.58 3.37 -14.67
C LEU A 848 33.37 3.47 -15.60
N GLY A 849 32.96 2.36 -16.21
CA GLY A 849 31.80 2.31 -17.10
C GLY A 849 31.85 1.17 -18.10
N ILE A 850 30.83 1.08 -18.96
CA ILE A 850 30.69 0.08 -20.01
C ILE A 850 30.33 0.74 -21.34
N ILE A 851 30.98 0.31 -22.42
CA ILE A 851 30.73 0.77 -23.79
C ILE A 851 30.07 -0.38 -24.55
N VAL A 852 28.85 -0.16 -25.06
CA VAL A 852 28.15 -1.14 -25.89
C VAL A 852 28.35 -0.82 -27.36
N VAL A 853 28.95 -1.76 -28.10
CA VAL A 853 29.30 -1.60 -29.51
C VAL A 853 28.49 -2.59 -30.36
N ALA A 854 27.68 -2.07 -31.28
CA ALA A 854 26.86 -2.87 -32.18
C ALA A 854 27.28 -2.64 -33.64
N ASN A 855 27.62 -3.69 -34.39
CA ASN A 855 28.04 -3.58 -35.80
C ASN A 855 29.19 -2.57 -36.02
N HIS A 856 30.25 -2.67 -35.19
CA HIS A 856 31.35 -1.69 -35.12
C HIS A 856 30.86 -0.25 -34.93
N THR A 857 29.70 -0.02 -34.33
CA THR A 857 29.18 1.31 -34.05
C THR A 857 28.91 1.42 -32.56
N ILE A 858 29.50 2.42 -31.91
CA ILE A 858 29.23 2.71 -30.50
C ILE A 858 27.75 3.05 -30.40
N ASN A 859 27.03 2.24 -29.64
CA ASN A 859 25.58 2.29 -29.52
C ASN A 859 25.18 3.06 -28.26
N THR A 860 25.73 2.63 -27.12
CA THR A 860 25.49 3.22 -25.80
C THR A 860 26.77 3.22 -24.94
N LEU A 861 26.84 4.16 -23.99
CA LEU A 861 27.85 4.27 -22.95
C LEU A 861 27.09 4.27 -21.61
N TYR A 862 27.53 3.43 -20.67
CA TYR A 862 27.06 3.38 -19.30
C TYR A 862 28.18 3.80 -18.37
N GLY A 863 27.89 4.62 -17.37
CA GLY A 863 28.82 4.96 -16.31
C GLY A 863 28.21 4.61 -14.94
N PRO A 864 29.04 4.50 -13.89
CA PRO A 864 28.54 4.44 -12.51
C PRO A 864 27.56 5.59 -12.30
N ASP A 865 26.36 5.27 -11.78
CA ASP A 865 25.52 6.32 -11.20
C ASP A 865 26.34 6.96 -10.09
N PHE A 866 26.34 8.29 -10.00
CA PHE A 866 27.00 8.99 -8.92
C PHE A 866 25.90 9.67 -8.14
N ASP A 867 25.54 9.08 -7.00
CA ASP A 867 24.65 9.74 -6.07
C ASP A 867 25.43 10.85 -5.36
N TRP A 868 24.85 12.05 -5.37
CA TRP A 868 25.38 13.15 -4.59
C TRP A 868 25.16 12.84 -3.11
N ASP A 869 26.21 12.43 -2.42
CA ASP A 869 26.18 12.36 -0.97
C ASP A 869 26.24 13.78 -0.42
N SER A 870 25.03 14.24 -0.19
CA SER A 870 24.72 15.57 0.26
C SER A 870 25.30 15.88 1.66
N GLU A 871 25.72 14.88 2.45
CA GLU A 871 26.45 15.08 3.72
C GLU A 871 27.95 15.33 3.53
N SER A 872 28.61 14.59 2.63
CA SER A 872 30.04 14.75 2.33
C SER A 872 30.34 15.86 1.33
N GLY A 873 29.33 16.34 0.61
CA GLY A 873 29.50 17.29 -0.48
C GLY A 873 30.32 16.71 -1.64
N SER A 874 30.24 15.38 -1.82
CA SER A 874 30.98 14.64 -2.84
C SER A 874 30.10 13.63 -3.58
N MET A 875 30.48 13.30 -4.80
CA MET A 875 29.82 12.28 -5.62
C MET A 875 30.29 10.89 -5.17
N VAL A 876 29.36 10.00 -4.80
CA VAL A 876 29.65 8.62 -4.40
C VAL A 876 29.08 7.67 -5.45
N PRO A 877 29.81 6.62 -5.89
CA PRO A 877 29.25 5.66 -6.85
C PRO A 877 28.00 4.99 -6.27
N GLY A 878 26.85 5.22 -6.88
CA GLY A 878 25.62 4.47 -6.66
C GLY A 878 25.76 3.03 -7.18
N THR A 879 24.90 2.13 -6.72
CA THR A 879 24.90 0.71 -7.13
C THR A 879 24.31 0.49 -8.52
N GLU A 880 23.65 1.50 -9.09
CA GLU A 880 23.02 1.45 -10.41
C GLU A 880 23.97 2.04 -11.48
N LEU A 881 23.81 1.61 -12.74
CA LEU A 881 24.58 2.13 -13.88
C LEU A 881 23.62 2.91 -14.79
N LEU A 882 23.91 4.19 -15.03
CA LEU A 882 23.04 5.03 -15.85
C LEU A 882 23.40 4.95 -17.34
N ASP A 883 22.38 4.90 -18.21
CA ASP A 883 22.54 5.13 -19.66
C ASP A 883 22.93 6.59 -19.92
N MET A 884 24.21 6.82 -20.18
CA MET A 884 24.76 8.14 -20.44
C MET A 884 24.57 8.62 -21.87
N THR A 885 23.96 7.81 -22.76
CA THR A 885 23.59 8.28 -24.10
C THR A 885 22.26 9.04 -24.14
N ASN A 886 21.43 8.92 -23.10
CA ASN A 886 20.12 9.57 -23.02
C ASN A 886 19.92 10.50 -21.81
N LYS A 887 20.84 10.51 -20.81
CA LYS A 887 20.73 11.34 -19.58
C LYS A 887 21.91 12.29 -19.33
N GLN A 888 21.67 13.20 -18.38
CA GLN A 888 22.28 14.51 -18.04
C GLN A 888 23.80 14.61 -17.75
N SER A 889 24.63 13.59 -17.93
CA SER A 889 26.07 13.68 -17.63
C SER A 889 26.90 12.74 -18.51
N ILE A 890 27.59 13.31 -19.51
CA ILE A 890 28.67 12.59 -20.19
C ILE A 890 29.95 12.83 -19.38
N THR A 891 30.46 11.83 -18.65
CA THR A 891 31.84 11.90 -18.15
C THR A 891 32.78 11.95 -19.35
N ALA A 892 33.53 13.05 -19.48
CA ALA A 892 34.46 13.28 -20.59
C ALA A 892 35.49 12.15 -20.73
N ASP A 893 35.75 11.43 -19.65
CA ASP A 893 36.71 10.32 -19.59
C ASP A 893 36.24 9.09 -20.39
N LEU A 894 34.96 8.72 -20.32
CA LEU A 894 34.42 7.59 -21.10
C LEU A 894 34.49 7.83 -22.63
N LEU A 895 34.41 9.10 -23.06
CA LEU A 895 34.60 9.47 -24.47
C LEU A 895 36.04 9.25 -24.94
N ASN A 896 37.03 9.46 -24.07
CA ASN A 896 38.44 9.22 -24.40
C ASN A 896 38.69 7.72 -24.60
N TYR A 897 38.10 6.87 -23.76
CA TYR A 897 38.21 5.41 -23.90
C TYR A 897 37.43 4.90 -25.12
N ALA A 898 36.24 5.43 -25.38
CA ALA A 898 35.48 5.18 -26.62
C ALA A 898 36.28 5.56 -27.88
N LEU A 899 37.01 6.68 -27.86
CA LEU A 899 37.89 7.09 -28.96
C LEU A 899 39.10 6.14 -29.10
N GLY A 900 39.65 5.66 -27.99
CA GLY A 900 40.68 4.62 -28.00
C GLY A 900 40.19 3.33 -28.65
N GLY A 901 39.01 2.84 -28.25
CA GLY A 901 38.38 1.68 -28.89
C GLY A 901 38.07 1.89 -30.37
N LYS A 902 37.64 3.10 -30.76
CA LYS A 902 37.52 3.49 -32.18
C LYS A 902 38.83 3.38 -32.95
N ASN A 903 39.94 3.82 -32.37
CA ASN A 903 41.24 3.78 -33.05
C ASN A 903 41.81 2.36 -33.09
N ALA A 904 41.63 1.57 -32.02
CA ALA A 904 42.14 0.21 -31.91
C ALA A 904 41.33 -0.80 -32.74
N PHE A 905 40.00 -0.69 -32.73
CA PHE A 905 39.08 -1.68 -33.30
C PHE A 905 38.23 -1.14 -34.46
N GLY A 906 38.50 0.09 -34.91
CA GLY A 906 37.81 0.70 -36.05
C GLY A 906 36.34 1.05 -35.78
N TRP A 907 35.94 1.24 -34.53
CA TRP A 907 34.55 1.60 -34.19
C TRP A 907 34.12 2.92 -34.84
N LYS A 908 32.86 2.98 -35.25
CA LYS A 908 32.17 4.12 -35.82
C LYS A 908 31.29 4.73 -34.74
N VAL A 909 31.01 6.01 -34.86
CA VAL A 909 29.98 6.68 -34.05
C VAL A 909 28.80 6.91 -34.99
N LYS A 910 27.59 6.52 -34.58
CA LYS A 910 26.39 6.64 -35.42
C LYS A 910 26.15 8.13 -35.71
N GLY A 911 26.05 8.53 -36.98
CA GLY A 911 25.91 9.95 -37.35
C GLY A 911 24.67 10.66 -36.79
N SER A 912 23.62 9.91 -36.42
CA SER A 912 22.41 10.41 -35.74
C SER A 912 22.55 10.51 -34.22
N GLN A 913 23.61 9.95 -33.64
CA GLN A 913 24.05 10.09 -32.25
C GLN A 913 25.40 10.84 -32.23
N GLN A 914 25.53 11.89 -33.04
CA GLN A 914 26.46 12.95 -32.64
C GLN A 914 26.00 13.37 -31.24
N PHE A 915 26.90 13.38 -30.24
CA PHE A 915 26.61 13.90 -28.90
C PHE A 915 26.19 15.37 -29.02
N MET A 916 24.90 15.57 -29.32
CA MET A 916 24.28 16.85 -29.61
C MET A 916 23.14 17.04 -28.64
N ILE A 917 23.20 18.13 -27.89
CA ILE A 917 22.05 18.62 -27.14
C ILE A 917 20.98 18.99 -28.17
N GLN A 918 19.93 18.19 -28.29
CA GLN A 918 18.90 18.41 -29.31
C GLN A 918 18.14 19.73 -29.07
N PRO A 919 17.86 20.53 -30.11
CA PRO A 919 17.00 21.71 -29.98
C PRO A 919 15.62 21.32 -29.46
N LYS A 920 15.13 22.03 -28.43
CA LYS A 920 13.87 21.80 -27.68
C LYS A 920 13.84 20.56 -26.77
N SER A 921 14.98 19.90 -26.54
CA SER A 921 15.11 18.99 -25.40
C SER A 921 15.03 19.77 -24.08
N ASP A 922 14.74 19.08 -22.98
CA ASP A 922 14.71 19.70 -21.65
C ASP A 922 16.01 20.48 -21.36
N HIS A 923 17.16 19.98 -21.81
CA HIS A 923 18.45 20.67 -21.73
C HIS A 923 18.54 21.94 -22.58
N HIS A 924 18.04 21.91 -23.82
CA HIS A 924 17.97 23.10 -24.65
C HIS A 924 17.09 24.17 -24.00
N ASP A 925 16.00 23.78 -23.35
CA ASP A 925 15.11 24.72 -22.68
C ASP A 925 15.64 25.18 -21.32
N ILE A 926 16.42 24.35 -20.60
CA ILE A 926 17.16 24.70 -19.39
C ILE A 926 18.30 25.69 -19.72
N LEU A 927 19.14 25.40 -20.71
CA LEU A 927 20.23 26.29 -21.16
C LEU A 927 19.69 27.60 -21.71
N LYS A 928 18.57 27.56 -22.44
CA LYS A 928 17.87 28.74 -22.96
C LYS A 928 17.20 29.55 -21.85
N LYS A 929 16.72 28.93 -20.76
CA LYS A 929 16.21 29.63 -19.56
C LYS A 929 17.34 30.25 -18.75
N ALA A 930 18.44 29.53 -18.50
CA ALA A 930 19.64 30.00 -17.81
C ALA A 930 20.26 31.22 -18.52
N ALA A 931 20.37 31.15 -19.85
CA ALA A 931 20.94 32.23 -20.65
C ALA A 931 20.00 33.43 -20.86
N LYS A 932 18.67 33.26 -20.67
CA LYS A 932 17.69 34.35 -20.69
C LYS A 932 17.49 35.03 -19.33
N GLY A 933 17.80 34.33 -18.24
CA GLY A 933 17.42 34.73 -16.87
C GLY A 933 18.50 35.43 -16.04
N GLY A 934 19.76 35.44 -16.46
CA GLY A 934 20.86 36.05 -15.68
C GLY A 934 21.22 35.29 -14.39
N SER A 935 20.40 34.34 -13.94
CA SER A 935 20.72 33.21 -13.08
C SER A 935 19.56 32.22 -13.17
N VAL A 936 19.85 30.93 -13.01
CA VAL A 936 18.78 29.97 -12.68
C VAL A 936 18.48 30.18 -11.20
N LYS A 937 17.21 30.36 -10.82
CA LYS A 937 16.82 30.49 -9.41
C LYS A 937 17.37 29.29 -8.63
N GLU A 938 17.85 29.53 -7.41
CA GLU A 938 18.54 28.61 -6.48
C GLU A 938 17.91 27.22 -6.25
N ASN A 939 16.73 26.92 -6.81
CA ASN A 939 16.03 25.63 -6.73
C ASN A 939 16.06 24.81 -8.04
N SER A 940 16.97 25.09 -8.98
CA SER A 940 17.36 24.11 -10.00
C SER A 940 18.56 23.32 -9.50
N HIS A 941 18.55 21.99 -9.66
CA HIS A 941 19.54 20.99 -9.20
C HIS A 941 21.00 21.17 -9.65
N PHE A 942 21.47 22.37 -10.01
CA PHE A 942 22.82 22.63 -10.46
C PHE A 942 23.39 23.84 -9.71
N HIS A 943 24.30 23.59 -8.78
CA HIS A 943 25.09 24.63 -8.13
C HIS A 943 26.57 24.42 -8.47
N LYS A 944 27.11 25.39 -9.22
CA LYS A 944 28.45 25.52 -9.83
C LYS A 944 28.62 24.85 -11.19
N VAL A 945 28.88 25.70 -12.18
CA VAL A 945 29.14 25.37 -13.59
C VAL A 945 30.53 24.74 -13.78
N ASP A 946 31.44 24.98 -12.83
CA ASP A 946 32.84 24.55 -12.91
C ASP A 946 33.02 23.02 -12.77
N ASP A 947 32.15 22.34 -12.02
CA ASP A 947 32.22 20.89 -11.78
C ASP A 947 31.76 20.03 -12.98
N LEU A 948 31.18 20.65 -14.00
CA LEU A 948 30.76 20.02 -15.27
C LEU A 948 31.84 20.14 -16.37
N GLY A 949 33.04 20.61 -16.04
CA GLY A 949 34.08 20.89 -17.02
C GLY A 949 33.74 22.06 -17.95
N LEU A 950 33.00 23.05 -17.43
CA LEU A 950 32.63 24.27 -18.16
C LEU A 950 33.31 25.49 -17.53
N ILE A 951 33.96 26.35 -18.32
CA ILE A 951 34.65 27.55 -17.83
C ILE A 951 33.77 28.80 -17.99
N HIS A 952 33.74 29.66 -16.97
CA HIS A 952 33.14 30.99 -17.02
C HIS A 952 34.18 32.04 -17.46
N SER A 953 33.91 32.82 -18.52
CA SER A 953 34.68 34.03 -18.83
C SER A 953 33.77 35.24 -19.01
N GLU A 954 34.18 36.37 -18.42
CA GLU A 954 33.55 37.69 -18.62
C GLU A 954 34.45 38.53 -19.54
N ASP A 955 33.96 38.83 -20.75
CA ASP A 955 34.58 39.84 -21.62
C ASP A 955 33.84 41.16 -21.42
N SER A 956 34.58 42.19 -20.99
CA SER A 956 34.06 43.54 -20.76
C SER A 956 34.67 44.54 -21.74
N GLU A 957 34.14 44.57 -22.96
CA GLU A 957 34.31 45.73 -23.84
C GLU A 957 32.96 46.37 -24.12
N ARG A 958 32.85 47.66 -23.79
CA ARG A 958 31.73 48.58 -24.08
C ARG A 958 30.37 48.17 -23.49
N GLY A 959 30.30 48.13 -22.16
CA GLY A 959 29.03 48.33 -21.43
C GLY A 959 27.91 47.29 -21.67
N GLN A 960 28.22 46.14 -22.26
CA GLN A 960 27.30 45.01 -22.39
C GLN A 960 28.01 43.73 -21.93
N THR A 961 27.61 43.21 -20.77
CA THR A 961 28.09 41.92 -20.25
C THR A 961 27.47 40.77 -21.05
N ASN A 962 28.23 40.15 -21.94
CA ASN A 962 27.86 38.87 -22.55
C ASN A 962 28.54 37.74 -21.75
N LYS A 963 27.75 36.79 -21.23
CA LYS A 963 28.25 35.60 -20.53
C LYS A 963 28.30 34.42 -21.51
N THR A 964 29.45 33.76 -21.62
CA THR A 964 29.66 32.59 -22.49
C THR A 964 29.99 31.35 -21.64
N ILE A 965 29.49 30.16 -22.01
CA ILE A 965 29.77 28.87 -21.38
C ILE A 965 30.54 27.98 -22.37
N SER A 966 31.69 27.42 -21.99
CA SER A 966 32.60 26.67 -22.90
C SER A 966 33.07 25.32 -22.29
N LEU A 967 33.25 24.26 -23.08
CA LEU A 967 33.85 22.96 -22.68
C LEU A 967 35.33 23.08 -22.27
N THR A 968 35.86 22.17 -21.44
CA THR A 968 37.32 22.04 -21.25
C THR A 968 38.03 21.79 -22.57
N GLN A 969 39.27 22.25 -22.71
CA GLN A 969 40.07 22.03 -23.93
C GLN A 969 40.22 20.52 -24.26
N ALA A 970 40.31 19.66 -23.24
CA ALA A 970 40.40 18.21 -23.41
C ALA A 970 39.08 17.63 -23.96
N GLY A 971 37.95 17.99 -23.36
CA GLY A 971 36.63 17.55 -23.81
C GLY A 971 36.27 18.07 -25.21
N GLU A 972 36.58 19.34 -25.50
CA GLU A 972 36.36 19.94 -26.82
C GLU A 972 37.23 19.27 -27.91
N ALA A 973 38.49 18.95 -27.60
CA ALA A 973 39.40 18.26 -28.52
C ALA A 973 38.95 16.82 -28.80
N ALA A 974 38.51 16.08 -27.77
CA ALA A 974 37.99 14.71 -27.91
C ALA A 974 36.70 14.68 -28.75
N LEU A 975 35.76 15.59 -28.46
CA LEU A 975 34.48 15.72 -29.17
C LEU A 975 34.67 16.11 -30.65
N LYS A 976 35.58 17.07 -30.94
CA LYS A 976 35.95 17.46 -32.32
C LYS A 976 36.57 16.31 -33.11
N LYS A 977 37.40 15.48 -32.48
CA LYS A 977 38.03 14.29 -33.10
C LYS A 977 37.02 13.17 -33.34
N LEU A 978 36.08 12.94 -32.41
CA LEU A 978 35.02 11.94 -32.57
C LEU A 978 34.10 12.30 -33.76
N ASN A 979 33.78 13.58 -33.92
CA ASN A 979 32.87 14.12 -34.95
C ASN A 979 33.54 14.52 -36.28
N LYS A 980 34.71 13.95 -36.62
CA LYS A 980 35.43 14.18 -37.90
C LYS A 980 35.62 15.66 -38.29
N GLY A 981 35.87 16.55 -37.32
CA GLY A 981 36.16 17.95 -37.60
C GLY A 981 34.99 18.79 -38.10
N THR A 982 33.75 18.31 -38.02
CA THR A 982 32.56 19.14 -38.27
C THR A 982 32.52 20.28 -37.24
N LYS A 983 32.42 21.55 -37.67
CA LYS A 983 32.36 22.69 -36.74
C LYS A 983 31.16 22.52 -35.80
N ILE A 984 31.44 22.33 -34.52
CA ILE A 984 30.43 22.32 -33.46
C ILE A 984 30.13 23.79 -33.16
N ASN A 985 28.88 24.19 -33.31
CA ASN A 985 28.54 25.59 -33.19
C ASN A 985 28.44 26.01 -31.71
N ALA A 986 29.19 27.03 -31.29
CA ALA A 986 29.01 27.67 -30.00
C ALA A 986 27.74 28.55 -30.02
N LEU A 987 26.93 28.50 -28.96
CA LEU A 987 25.74 29.33 -28.81
C LEU A 987 26.15 30.75 -28.43
N THR A 988 25.97 31.73 -29.32
CA THR A 988 26.15 33.16 -29.00
C THR A 988 24.77 33.84 -28.91
N ILE A 989 24.49 34.56 -27.82
CA ILE A 989 23.20 35.24 -27.60
C ILE A 989 23.44 36.74 -27.57
N GLY A 990 22.98 37.45 -28.61
CA GLY A 990 22.97 38.92 -28.65
C GLY A 990 21.53 39.48 -28.67
N ARG A 991 21.30 40.62 -27.99
CA ARG A 991 20.01 41.34 -28.02
C ARG A 991 19.95 42.28 -29.24
N GLY A 992 19.10 41.95 -30.21
CA GLY A 992 18.65 42.88 -31.27
C GLY A 992 17.30 43.52 -30.92
N THR A 993 17.11 44.78 -31.28
CA THR A 993 16.04 45.69 -30.79
C THR A 993 14.60 45.36 -31.21
N LYS A 994 14.33 44.31 -31.96
CA LYS A 994 12.95 43.82 -32.20
C LYS A 994 12.92 42.28 -32.25
N GLY A 995 12.78 41.67 -31.07
CA GLY A 995 12.57 40.23 -30.87
C GLY A 995 13.84 39.40 -30.76
N PHE A 996 13.86 38.47 -29.80
CA PHE A 996 14.92 37.46 -29.65
C PHE A 996 14.97 36.56 -30.89
N LYS A 997 15.96 36.76 -31.77
CA LYS A 997 16.40 35.75 -32.74
C LYS A 997 17.62 35.03 -32.17
N ALA A 998 17.44 33.78 -31.74
CA ALA A 998 18.54 32.83 -31.70
C ALA A 998 18.87 32.50 -33.16
N GLY A 999 20.03 32.96 -33.63
CA GLY A 999 20.48 32.75 -35.00
C GLY A 999 21.89 32.20 -35.02
N TRP A 1000 22.09 31.07 -35.68
CA TRP A 1000 23.41 30.60 -36.05
C TRP A 1000 23.97 31.53 -37.14
N ILE A 1001 25.15 32.13 -36.93
CA ILE A 1001 25.84 32.86 -37.99
C ILE A 1001 26.35 31.83 -38.99
N LYS A 1002 25.69 31.74 -40.16
CA LYS A 1002 26.31 31.04 -41.31
C LYS A 1002 27.49 31.89 -41.80
N PRO A 1003 28.65 31.30 -42.11
CA PRO A 1003 29.76 32.05 -42.68
C PRO A 1003 29.34 32.64 -44.03
N THR A 1004 29.58 33.94 -44.19
CA THR A 1004 29.51 34.63 -45.48
C THR A 1004 30.61 34.06 -46.36
N VAL A 1005 30.23 33.36 -47.44
CA VAL A 1005 31.18 32.90 -48.45
C VAL A 1005 31.31 34.00 -49.50
N GLU A 1006 32.48 34.63 -49.56
CA GLU A 1006 32.89 35.45 -50.69
C GLU A 1006 32.89 34.60 -51.97
N LYS A 1007 32.11 35.04 -52.96
CA LYS A 1007 32.13 34.45 -54.31
C LYS A 1007 33.42 34.87 -55.01
N THR A 1008 34.38 33.97 -55.16
CA THR A 1008 35.32 34.01 -56.27
C THR A 1008 34.86 33.07 -57.39
N SER A 1009 34.76 33.65 -58.59
CA SER A 1009 34.36 33.01 -59.82
C SER A 1009 35.33 31.91 -60.26
N LYS A 1010 34.82 30.82 -60.85
CA LYS A 1010 35.40 30.25 -62.08
C LYS A 1010 34.45 29.26 -62.79
N LYS A 1011 34.03 29.69 -63.99
CA LYS A 1011 33.52 28.88 -65.11
C LYS A 1011 34.54 27.81 -65.50
N LYS A 1012 34.03 26.59 -65.73
CA LYS A 1012 34.40 25.58 -66.76
C LYS A 1012 34.36 24.19 -66.15
N VAL A 1013 33.30 23.43 -66.45
CA VAL A 1013 33.30 22.06 -67.01
C VAL A 1013 31.82 21.65 -67.11
N ALA A 1014 31.16 22.18 -68.14
CA ALA A 1014 29.82 21.75 -68.55
C ALA A 1014 29.82 21.67 -70.08
N LYS A 1015 30.29 20.53 -70.61
CA LYS A 1015 30.05 20.04 -71.99
C LYS A 1015 30.93 18.81 -72.24
N LYS A 1016 30.49 17.64 -71.78
CA LYS A 1016 30.80 16.28 -72.28
C LYS A 1016 30.54 15.29 -71.13
N LYS A 1017 29.76 14.24 -71.38
CA LYS A 1017 29.15 13.30 -70.41
C LYS A 1017 27.91 13.93 -69.74
N ALA A 1018 26.67 13.61 -70.05
CA ALA A 1018 26.04 12.50 -70.76
C ALA A 1018 24.55 12.88 -70.86
N LYS A 1019 23.87 13.13 -71.99
CA LYS A 1019 23.85 12.54 -73.35
C LYS A 1019 23.82 11.00 -73.43
N LYS A 1020 23.75 10.30 -72.30
CA LYS A 1020 23.72 8.81 -72.26
C LYS A 1020 22.55 8.21 -71.47
N LYS A 1021 21.59 9.02 -70.98
CA LYS A 1021 20.40 8.52 -70.23
C LYS A 1021 19.03 8.77 -70.87
N ALA A 1022 18.97 9.32 -72.09
CA ALA A 1022 17.69 9.65 -72.76
C ALA A 1022 17.36 8.75 -73.98
N LYS A 1023 17.93 7.53 -74.09
CA LYS A 1023 17.72 6.66 -75.28
C LYS A 1023 17.30 5.22 -74.97
N LYS A 1024 16.70 4.95 -73.80
CA LYS A 1024 16.22 3.60 -73.48
C LYS A 1024 14.87 3.63 -72.73
N LYS A 1025 13.86 4.26 -73.34
CA LYS A 1025 12.46 4.10 -72.93
C LYS A 1025 11.48 4.45 -74.06
N VAL A 1026 11.57 3.77 -75.20
CA VAL A 1026 10.48 3.67 -76.21
C VAL A 1026 10.57 2.29 -76.87
N THR A 1027 9.42 1.59 -76.90
CA THR A 1027 9.07 0.40 -77.70
C THR A 1027 9.86 -0.90 -77.51
N ARG A 1028 9.18 -1.95 -76.99
CA ARG A 1028 8.38 -2.85 -77.86
C ARG A 1028 7.46 -3.74 -77.02
N ARG A 1029 6.16 -3.66 -77.32
CA ARG A 1029 5.25 -4.82 -77.30
C ARG A 1029 5.74 -5.80 -78.37
N ARG A 1030 5.93 -7.05 -77.99
CA ARG A 1030 5.22 -8.19 -78.58
C ARG A 1030 4.82 -9.09 -77.43
#